data_AF-A0A397A3P3-F1
#
_entry.id   AF-A0A397A3P3-F1
#
_cell.length_a   1.000
_cell.length_b   1.000
_cell.length_c   1.000
_cell.angle_alpha   90.00
_cell.angle_beta   90.00
_cell.angle_gamma   90.00
#
_symmetry.space_group_name_H-M   'P 1'
#
loop_
_entity.id
_entity.type
_entity.pdbx_description
1 polymer ?
#
loop_
_entity_poly.entity_id
_entity_poly.type
_entity_poly.pdbx_seq_one_letter_code
_entity_poly.pdbx_strand_id
1 'polypeptide(L)'
;ADLIALIKEGQADVALDFLEDDSSPRPDDWDTTDAYGSTALTLASRGGHLALCRAILPHVPPSVLNQANMFGSTALMCASASGHGEICRTLLAAGADVNVKTRYGSTALSKAAEAGHASIVDQLLARGADASPNVMGKTPWDLAAEKGHAILPPSPQLDSTPIDRVEVDDEVVEVLLARVTRILSATHVECQLPDGEAVVVTKPDTVMVPVNGQVELGRMEEEGGTLHTTLLAMPPSTTPLYTGLPLDTMNQTADPREDFKEFAWGHWIEKNPIPDEYPSWGTLLLLRDSVLANLRSLCDELADKKSSLEPGTPSAQIAQFWGTALDEEAVEASGTVALNPLFARVDAADSVDSFIEAVTYLQSKGVGSLFHLTVVPDFKQSDILRVLVSQGGLGLPDRDYYTEADKAPLLQAYRDHITRTWNLLHGDDSGAAVAETVVALETKLALVSRTRTAMRDIASLYNNRTEVELRASAFPWVAAFRGLGASVPEFVNEATPEFFSHVVSDLTAESLPQYKTYAKWHVLHQLLPYFPSQYVDANFAFSQKLSGTKELAPRWKRVVEVLNTSCGDLLGAVYCDRYFTSSAKEAMLELVGYLKLALREKIDALDWMTPATKLKSIEKLDSFRAKVGYPDQWIDLSSIKLAGTYADMVLELHRFRFADLFGRANKPPEPWRWEMPPQVVNAYYHPMYNEIVFPAAILQSPTFNEDVEAFNARTKVVVDQFNGYEILGKSVNGQMTLGENIADIGGLKIAFRAMELYFGDHPKPGLIDGFSPEQRFFLSWSQFWASHARDEQALKLLSVDVHSPGQLRSVAPLKNLPEFYKAFNVGEGHAMYLPKEQRAAVW
;
A
#
# COMPACT_ATOMS: atom_id res chain seq x y z
N ALA A 1 -0.07 -38.19 -9.90
CA ALA A 1 -0.94 -37.64 -8.84
C ALA A 1 -0.81 -38.45 -7.55
N ASP A 2 -1.15 -39.72 -7.56
CA ASP A 2 -1.35 -40.54 -6.34
C ASP A 2 -0.11 -40.64 -5.43
N LEU A 3 1.09 -40.75 -6.00
CA LEU A 3 2.37 -40.68 -5.27
C LEU A 3 2.51 -39.40 -4.42
N ILE A 4 2.01 -38.27 -4.93
CA ILE A 4 2.01 -36.97 -4.21
C ILE A 4 0.95 -36.95 -3.10
N ALA A 5 -0.20 -37.60 -3.29
CA ALA A 5 -1.21 -37.73 -2.24
C ALA A 5 -0.67 -38.57 -1.06
N LEU A 6 -0.08 -39.73 -1.34
CA LEU A 6 0.54 -40.59 -0.32
C LEU A 6 1.58 -39.85 0.52
N ILE A 7 2.48 -39.08 -0.11
CA ILE A 7 3.49 -38.27 0.60
C ILE A 7 2.83 -37.22 1.50
N LYS A 8 1.78 -36.55 1.02
CA LYS A 8 1.06 -35.50 1.78
C LYS A 8 0.20 -36.05 2.91
N GLU A 9 -0.27 -37.30 2.79
CA GLU A 9 -0.95 -38.04 3.86
C GLU A 9 0.03 -38.67 4.87
N GLY A 10 1.33 -38.41 4.74
CA GLY A 10 2.39 -38.97 5.61
C GLY A 10 2.71 -40.45 5.32
N GLN A 11 2.12 -41.04 4.29
CA GLN A 11 2.27 -42.44 3.89
C GLN A 11 3.52 -42.63 3.00
N ALA A 12 4.64 -42.03 3.38
CA ALA A 12 5.88 -42.05 2.60
C ALA A 12 6.48 -43.46 2.43
N ASP A 13 6.21 -44.37 3.37
CA ASP A 13 6.62 -45.77 3.27
C ASP A 13 5.76 -46.52 2.23
N VAL A 14 4.45 -46.24 2.15
CA VAL A 14 3.57 -46.79 1.09
C VAL A 14 3.95 -46.24 -0.28
N ALA A 15 4.34 -44.95 -0.34
CA ALA A 15 4.89 -44.33 -1.54
C ALA A 15 6.25 -44.92 -1.96
N LEU A 16 7.03 -45.47 -1.01
CA LEU A 16 8.27 -46.19 -1.29
C LEU A 16 8.00 -47.61 -1.76
N ASP A 17 7.13 -48.38 -1.09
CA ASP A 17 6.73 -49.74 -1.49
C ASP A 17 6.22 -49.74 -2.95
N PHE A 18 5.39 -48.75 -3.32
CA PHE A 18 4.89 -48.56 -4.68
C PHE A 18 5.99 -48.22 -5.72
N LEU A 19 7.15 -47.73 -5.27
CA LEU A 19 8.34 -47.47 -6.10
C LEU A 19 9.44 -48.54 -5.96
N GLU A 20 9.29 -49.54 -5.09
CA GLU A 20 10.17 -50.72 -5.04
C GLU A 20 9.51 -51.96 -5.67
N ASP A 21 8.19 -51.99 -5.84
CA ASP A 21 7.47 -52.99 -6.63
C ASP A 21 7.69 -52.81 -8.14
N ASP A 22 8.33 -53.80 -8.78
CA ASP A 22 8.52 -53.89 -10.24
C ASP A 22 7.21 -54.14 -11.02
N SER A 23 6.12 -54.53 -10.34
CA SER A 23 4.81 -54.73 -10.95
C SER A 23 3.86 -53.52 -10.84
N SER A 24 4.23 -52.52 -10.04
CA SER A 24 3.48 -51.26 -9.89
C SER A 24 3.76 -50.29 -11.06
N PRO A 25 2.72 -49.60 -11.59
CA PRO A 25 2.90 -48.66 -12.69
C PRO A 25 3.67 -47.41 -12.24
N ARG A 26 4.80 -47.14 -12.89
CA ARG A 26 5.61 -45.95 -12.64
C ARG A 26 4.90 -44.69 -13.14
N PRO A 27 5.13 -43.51 -12.54
CA PRO A 27 4.72 -42.25 -13.13
C PRO A 27 5.34 -42.08 -14.53
N ASP A 28 4.48 -41.89 -15.54
CA ASP A 28 4.89 -41.49 -16.90
C ASP A 28 5.50 -40.07 -16.92
N ASP A 29 5.15 -39.26 -15.92
CA ASP A 29 5.61 -37.88 -15.73
C ASP A 29 6.04 -37.64 -14.27
N TRP A 30 7.17 -36.95 -14.12
CA TRP A 30 7.79 -36.60 -12.85
C TRP A 30 7.81 -35.09 -12.58
N ASP A 31 7.47 -34.25 -13.57
CA ASP A 31 7.31 -32.80 -13.39
C ASP A 31 6.00 -32.43 -12.66
N THR A 32 5.04 -33.38 -12.65
CA THR A 32 3.73 -33.25 -12.04
C THR A 32 3.83 -32.71 -10.61
N THR A 33 3.14 -31.61 -10.36
CA THR A 33 3.11 -30.93 -9.06
C THR A 33 1.80 -31.11 -8.33
N ASP A 34 1.81 -30.82 -7.04
CA ASP A 34 0.60 -30.46 -6.29
C ASP A 34 0.16 -29.00 -6.57
N ALA A 35 -0.90 -28.56 -5.90
CA ALA A 35 -1.45 -27.20 -6.02
C ALA A 35 -0.49 -26.06 -5.62
N TYR A 36 0.64 -26.38 -4.99
CA TYR A 36 1.68 -25.42 -4.60
C TYR A 36 2.85 -25.38 -5.59
N GLY A 37 2.79 -26.14 -6.69
CA GLY A 37 3.92 -26.33 -7.60
C GLY A 37 5.00 -27.26 -7.04
N SER A 38 4.71 -28.05 -6.00
CA SER A 38 5.70 -28.97 -5.40
C SER A 38 5.59 -30.36 -6.03
N THR A 39 6.70 -30.85 -6.58
CA THR A 39 6.81 -32.21 -7.12
C THR A 39 6.93 -33.25 -6.00
N ALA A 40 6.79 -34.54 -6.34
CA ALA A 40 7.01 -35.64 -5.40
C ALA A 40 8.42 -35.57 -4.75
N LEU A 41 9.45 -35.18 -5.51
CA LEU A 41 10.81 -35.00 -5.00
C LEU A 41 10.90 -33.84 -4.00
N THR A 42 10.28 -32.69 -4.29
CA THR A 42 10.26 -31.53 -3.38
C THR A 42 9.53 -31.84 -2.08
N LEU A 43 8.41 -32.56 -2.14
CA LEU A 43 7.65 -32.98 -0.97
C LEU A 43 8.43 -34.01 -0.12
N ALA A 44 8.98 -35.06 -0.75
CA ALA A 44 9.82 -36.05 -0.06
C ALA A 44 11.07 -35.42 0.58
N SER A 45 11.66 -34.41 -0.08
CA SER A 45 12.82 -33.66 0.41
C SER A 45 12.50 -32.74 1.59
N ARG A 46 11.28 -32.19 1.66
CA ARG A 46 10.79 -31.41 2.82
C ARG A 46 10.46 -32.33 4.01
N GLY A 47 9.84 -33.48 3.76
CA GLY A 47 9.43 -34.44 4.79
C GLY A 47 10.57 -35.27 5.40
N GLY A 48 11.77 -35.25 4.83
CA GLY A 48 12.92 -36.01 5.34
C GLY A 48 12.98 -37.47 4.86
N HIS A 49 12.19 -37.83 3.86
CA HIS A 49 12.02 -39.21 3.39
C HIS A 49 13.18 -39.64 2.47
N LEU A 50 14.37 -39.87 3.06
CA LEU A 50 15.62 -40.16 2.35
C LEU A 50 15.54 -41.37 1.40
N ALA A 51 14.91 -42.46 1.83
CA ALA A 51 14.75 -43.67 1.00
C ALA A 51 13.89 -43.37 -0.23
N LEU A 52 12.73 -42.70 -0.02
CA LEU A 52 11.85 -42.25 -1.09
C LEU A 52 12.54 -41.28 -2.05
N CYS A 53 13.34 -40.33 -1.55
CA CYS A 53 14.16 -39.46 -2.41
C CYS A 53 15.13 -40.26 -3.30
N ARG A 54 15.74 -41.34 -2.78
CA ARG A 54 16.63 -42.23 -3.54
C ARG A 54 15.90 -43.10 -4.56
N ALA A 55 14.64 -43.49 -4.30
CA ALA A 55 13.80 -44.21 -5.26
C ALA A 55 13.28 -43.28 -6.38
N ILE A 56 13.00 -42.01 -6.06
CA ILE A 56 12.50 -41.01 -7.02
C ILE A 56 13.62 -40.53 -7.97
N LEU A 57 14.80 -40.18 -7.43
CA LEU A 57 15.85 -39.48 -8.18
C LEU A 57 16.32 -40.14 -9.50
N PRO A 58 16.44 -41.48 -9.63
CA PRO A 58 16.83 -42.14 -10.88
C PRO A 58 15.86 -41.91 -12.06
N HIS A 59 14.64 -41.46 -11.78
CA HIS A 59 13.60 -41.22 -12.78
C HIS A 59 13.40 -39.72 -13.09
N VAL A 60 13.96 -38.82 -12.28
CA VAL A 60 13.75 -37.37 -12.36
C VAL A 60 14.68 -36.72 -13.40
N PRO A 61 14.16 -36.05 -14.45
CA PRO A 61 15.01 -35.35 -15.41
C PRO A 61 15.61 -34.05 -14.82
N PRO A 62 16.73 -33.53 -15.37
CA PRO A 62 17.41 -32.34 -14.82
C PRO A 62 16.56 -31.05 -14.75
N SER A 63 15.53 -30.93 -15.60
CA SER A 63 14.54 -29.85 -15.55
C SER A 63 13.70 -29.88 -14.27
N VAL A 64 13.37 -31.07 -13.79
CA VAL A 64 12.52 -31.33 -12.61
C VAL A 64 13.34 -31.29 -11.32
N LEU A 65 14.60 -31.74 -11.37
CA LEU A 65 15.53 -31.71 -10.23
C LEU A 65 15.72 -30.29 -9.64
N ASN A 66 15.66 -29.28 -10.51
CA ASN A 66 15.80 -27.86 -10.16
C ASN A 66 14.47 -27.07 -10.30
N GLN A 67 13.34 -27.76 -10.46
CA GLN A 67 12.03 -27.14 -10.57
C GLN A 67 11.65 -26.45 -9.26
N ALA A 68 11.42 -25.14 -9.35
CA ALA A 68 10.98 -24.32 -8.23
C ALA A 68 9.44 -24.38 -8.10
N ASN A 69 8.96 -24.52 -6.86
CA ASN A 69 7.54 -24.43 -6.56
C ASN A 69 7.03 -22.97 -6.55
N MET A 70 5.77 -22.72 -6.21
CA MET A 70 5.17 -21.37 -6.27
C MET A 70 5.86 -20.34 -5.36
N PHE A 71 6.63 -20.78 -4.36
CA PHE A 71 7.41 -19.95 -3.44
C PHE A 71 8.83 -19.67 -3.97
N GLY A 72 9.21 -20.24 -5.11
CA GLY A 72 10.57 -20.20 -5.66
C GLY A 72 11.51 -21.27 -5.09
N SER A 73 10.99 -22.23 -4.31
CA SER A 73 11.81 -23.22 -3.60
C SER A 73 11.98 -24.52 -4.40
N THR A 74 13.23 -24.97 -4.54
CA THR A 74 13.58 -26.29 -5.10
C THR A 74 13.63 -27.37 -4.01
N ALA A 75 13.69 -28.64 -4.42
CA ALA A 75 13.90 -29.78 -3.51
C ALA A 75 15.13 -29.59 -2.59
N LEU A 76 16.23 -29.03 -3.13
CA LEU A 76 17.45 -28.76 -2.36
C LEU A 76 17.25 -27.64 -1.33
N MET A 77 16.51 -26.59 -1.67
CA MET A 77 16.16 -25.53 -0.71
C MET A 77 15.27 -26.06 0.42
N CYS A 78 14.27 -26.90 0.09
CA CYS A 78 13.42 -27.53 1.09
C CYS A 78 14.19 -28.46 2.04
N ALA A 79 15.06 -29.33 1.51
CA ALA A 79 15.93 -30.17 2.34
C ALA A 79 16.88 -29.34 3.21
N SER A 80 17.39 -28.22 2.68
CA SER A 80 18.32 -27.33 3.39
C SER A 80 17.65 -26.55 4.53
N ALA A 81 16.44 -26.04 4.33
CA ALA A 81 15.66 -25.35 5.36
C ALA A 81 15.20 -26.31 6.47
N SER A 82 14.82 -27.54 6.11
CA SER A 82 14.28 -28.55 7.04
C SER A 82 15.37 -29.41 7.72
N GLY A 83 16.66 -29.12 7.53
CA GLY A 83 17.76 -29.80 8.24
C GLY A 83 18.16 -31.17 7.70
N HIS A 84 17.68 -31.56 6.51
CA HIS A 84 17.84 -32.91 5.96
C HIS A 84 19.17 -33.09 5.22
N GLY A 85 20.28 -33.06 5.96
CA GLY A 85 21.64 -33.10 5.38
C GLY A 85 21.96 -34.32 4.50
N GLU A 86 21.45 -35.51 4.81
CA GLU A 86 21.58 -36.69 3.93
C GLU A 86 20.87 -36.50 2.58
N ILE A 87 19.72 -35.84 2.58
CA ILE A 87 18.97 -35.53 1.35
C ILE A 87 19.71 -34.44 0.57
N CYS A 88 20.22 -33.40 1.23
CA CYS A 88 21.06 -32.38 0.60
C CYS A 88 22.25 -33.01 -0.13
N ARG A 89 23.00 -33.91 0.53
CA ARG A 89 24.10 -34.67 -0.11
C ARG A 89 23.63 -35.55 -1.27
N THR A 90 22.46 -36.17 -1.17
CA THR A 90 21.91 -37.03 -2.23
C THR A 90 21.49 -36.20 -3.45
N LEU A 91 20.82 -35.07 -3.26
CA LEU A 91 20.45 -34.12 -4.32
C LEU A 91 21.68 -33.50 -4.99
N LEU A 92 22.67 -33.06 -4.21
CA LEU A 92 23.95 -32.55 -4.72
C LEU A 92 24.78 -33.65 -5.43
N ALA A 93 24.56 -34.93 -5.14
CA ALA A 93 25.17 -36.03 -5.89
C ALA A 93 24.42 -36.34 -7.22
N ALA A 94 23.10 -36.11 -7.26
CA ALA A 94 22.28 -36.22 -8.46
C ALA A 94 22.41 -35.02 -9.44
N GLY A 95 23.11 -33.95 -9.04
CA GLY A 95 23.35 -32.76 -9.88
C GLY A 95 22.35 -31.62 -9.67
N ALA A 96 21.71 -31.53 -8.50
CA ALA A 96 20.93 -30.35 -8.13
C ALA A 96 21.84 -29.11 -8.08
N ASP A 97 21.39 -28.02 -8.70
CA ASP A 97 22.12 -26.76 -8.74
C ASP A 97 22.02 -26.07 -7.38
N VAL A 98 23.18 -25.86 -6.78
CA VAL A 98 23.35 -25.25 -5.45
C VAL A 98 23.05 -23.74 -5.46
N ASN A 99 23.08 -23.12 -6.63
CA ASN A 99 23.01 -21.68 -6.86
C ASN A 99 21.71 -21.21 -7.54
N VAL A 100 20.69 -22.07 -7.64
CA VAL A 100 19.32 -21.61 -7.94
C VAL A 100 18.94 -20.55 -6.92
N LYS A 101 18.41 -19.41 -7.40
CA LYS A 101 17.93 -18.32 -6.56
C LYS A 101 16.41 -18.25 -6.57
N THR A 102 15.81 -18.06 -5.40
CA THR A 102 14.38 -17.70 -5.29
C THR A 102 14.12 -16.35 -5.98
N ARG A 103 12.85 -15.97 -6.13
CA ARG A 103 12.47 -14.61 -6.59
C ARG A 103 12.97 -13.46 -5.70
N TYR A 104 13.58 -13.76 -4.54
CA TYR A 104 14.19 -12.81 -3.61
C TYR A 104 15.72 -13.01 -3.49
N GLY A 105 16.35 -13.76 -4.40
CA GLY A 105 17.79 -13.97 -4.44
C GLY A 105 18.32 -15.01 -3.45
N SER A 106 17.48 -15.61 -2.60
CA SER A 106 17.88 -16.62 -1.62
C SER A 106 18.35 -17.91 -2.31
N THR A 107 19.45 -18.50 -1.88
CA THR A 107 19.93 -19.81 -2.32
C THR A 107 19.60 -20.90 -1.28
N ALA A 108 19.94 -22.16 -1.59
CA ALA A 108 19.96 -23.23 -0.59
C ALA A 108 20.87 -22.88 0.60
N LEU A 109 21.98 -22.17 0.37
CA LEU A 109 22.90 -21.71 1.40
C LEU A 109 22.26 -20.66 2.31
N SER A 110 21.53 -19.69 1.74
CA SER A 110 20.73 -18.74 2.52
C SER A 110 19.78 -19.47 3.46
N LYS A 111 19.04 -20.47 2.96
CA LYS A 111 18.04 -21.22 3.74
C LYS A 111 18.64 -22.18 4.77
N ALA A 112 19.83 -22.74 4.52
CA ALA A 112 20.55 -23.52 5.53
C ALA A 112 21.07 -22.64 6.69
N ALA A 113 21.61 -21.45 6.37
CA ALA A 113 22.17 -20.54 7.35
C ALA A 113 21.09 -19.85 8.21
N GLU A 114 20.03 -19.36 7.56
CA GLU A 114 18.83 -18.79 8.20
C GLU A 114 18.14 -19.76 9.17
N ALA A 115 18.17 -21.07 8.90
CA ALA A 115 17.59 -22.09 9.76
C ALA A 115 18.59 -22.78 10.71
N GLY A 116 19.83 -22.27 10.80
CA GLY A 116 20.83 -22.72 11.79
C GLY A 116 21.54 -24.04 11.47
N HIS A 117 21.39 -24.57 10.27
CA HIS A 117 21.93 -25.89 9.87
C HIS A 117 23.39 -25.81 9.42
N ALA A 118 24.30 -25.51 10.35
CA ALA A 118 25.74 -25.32 10.09
C ALA A 118 26.39 -26.44 9.27
N SER A 119 26.06 -27.71 9.55
CA SER A 119 26.61 -28.84 8.78
C SER A 119 26.14 -28.86 7.33
N ILE A 120 24.97 -28.30 7.01
CA ILE A 120 24.45 -28.17 5.63
C ILE A 120 25.09 -26.97 4.95
N VAL A 121 25.30 -25.87 5.66
CA VAL A 121 26.11 -24.73 5.21
C VAL A 121 27.48 -25.21 4.71
N ASP A 122 28.20 -26.02 5.49
CA ASP A 122 29.49 -26.61 5.10
C ASP A 122 29.37 -27.46 3.83
N GLN A 123 28.34 -28.30 3.72
CA GLN A 123 28.09 -29.17 2.56
C GLN A 123 27.79 -28.37 1.28
N LEU A 124 27.11 -27.22 1.41
CA LEU A 124 26.76 -26.35 0.29
C LEU A 124 27.99 -25.52 -0.15
N LEU A 125 28.73 -24.91 0.79
CA LEU A 125 30.00 -24.22 0.51
C LEU A 125 31.00 -25.15 -0.19
N ALA A 126 31.13 -26.40 0.28
CA ALA A 126 31.98 -27.43 -0.34
C ALA A 126 31.55 -27.84 -1.76
N ARG A 127 30.39 -27.38 -2.24
CA ARG A 127 29.92 -27.54 -3.64
C ARG A 127 29.88 -26.23 -4.44
N GLY A 128 30.47 -25.15 -3.92
CA GLY A 128 30.54 -23.86 -4.61
C GLY A 128 29.25 -23.04 -4.49
N ALA A 129 28.57 -23.13 -3.34
CA ALA A 129 27.43 -22.28 -3.04
C ALA A 129 27.81 -20.79 -2.98
N ASP A 130 27.02 -19.98 -3.65
CA ASP A 130 27.13 -18.54 -3.73
C ASP A 130 26.65 -17.90 -2.42
N ALA A 131 27.59 -17.23 -1.73
CA ALA A 131 27.37 -16.49 -0.49
C ALA A 131 27.16 -14.98 -0.71
N SER A 132 26.94 -14.54 -1.95
CA SER A 132 26.61 -13.14 -2.25
C SER A 132 25.32 -12.68 -1.56
N PRO A 133 25.16 -11.36 -1.35
CA PRO A 133 23.91 -10.79 -0.87
C PRO A 133 22.69 -11.19 -1.70
N ASN A 134 21.56 -11.41 -1.02
CA ASN A 134 20.24 -11.53 -1.62
C ASN A 134 19.72 -10.15 -2.11
N VAL A 135 18.49 -10.07 -2.63
CA VAL A 135 17.93 -8.78 -3.13
C VAL A 135 17.65 -7.74 -2.03
N MET A 136 17.77 -8.13 -0.76
CA MET A 136 17.68 -7.24 0.42
C MET A 136 19.05 -6.82 0.95
N GLY A 137 20.15 -7.14 0.25
CA GLY A 137 21.52 -6.84 0.69
C GLY A 137 22.08 -7.78 1.77
N LYS A 138 21.35 -8.84 2.16
CA LYS A 138 21.76 -9.77 3.24
C LYS A 138 22.50 -10.99 2.69
N THR A 139 23.68 -11.28 3.21
CA THR A 139 24.40 -12.55 2.99
C THR A 139 23.77 -13.69 3.80
N PRO A 140 24.13 -14.96 3.56
CA PRO A 140 23.72 -16.07 4.43
C PRO A 140 24.09 -15.87 5.91
N TRP A 141 25.15 -15.12 6.20
CA TRP A 141 25.66 -14.90 7.55
C TRP A 141 24.83 -13.86 8.31
N ASP A 142 24.37 -12.82 7.61
CA ASP A 142 23.44 -11.83 8.17
C ASP A 142 22.09 -12.49 8.51
N LEU A 143 21.60 -13.36 7.62
CA LEU A 143 20.39 -14.14 7.85
C LEU A 143 20.53 -15.11 9.04
N ALA A 144 21.69 -15.73 9.24
CA ALA A 144 21.96 -16.55 10.42
C ALA A 144 21.99 -15.70 11.70
N ALA A 145 22.66 -14.54 11.67
CA ALA A 145 22.78 -13.63 12.81
C ALA A 145 21.42 -13.05 13.23
N GLU A 146 20.55 -12.67 12.28
CA GLU A 146 19.18 -12.19 12.54
C GLU A 146 18.30 -13.23 13.24
N LYS A 147 18.54 -14.54 13.00
CA LYS A 147 17.84 -15.64 13.68
C LYS A 147 18.58 -16.14 14.94
N GLY A 148 19.67 -15.48 15.33
CA GLY A 148 20.46 -15.80 16.52
C GLY A 148 21.35 -17.05 16.39
N HIS A 149 21.68 -17.46 15.17
CA HIS A 149 22.47 -18.66 14.89
C HIS A 149 23.96 -18.35 14.77
N ALA A 150 24.79 -19.13 15.46
CA ALA A 150 26.26 -18.98 15.47
C ALA A 150 26.92 -19.60 14.22
N ILE A 151 26.53 -19.14 13.04
CA ILE A 151 27.12 -19.54 11.75
C ILE A 151 27.88 -18.34 11.20
N LEU A 152 29.15 -18.54 10.84
CA LEU A 152 30.08 -17.50 10.41
C LEU A 152 30.60 -17.77 8.99
N PRO A 153 31.03 -16.73 8.25
CA PRO A 153 31.74 -16.92 6.99
C PRO A 153 33.03 -17.74 7.19
N PRO A 154 33.46 -18.55 6.20
CA PRO A 154 34.77 -19.20 6.23
C PRO A 154 35.88 -18.13 6.22
N SER A 155 36.84 -18.26 7.14
CA SER A 155 37.87 -17.24 7.36
C SER A 155 38.70 -16.94 6.11
N PRO A 156 38.85 -15.66 5.71
CA PRO A 156 39.89 -15.27 4.75
C PRO A 156 41.27 -15.50 5.36
N GLN A 157 42.26 -15.79 4.51
CA GLN A 157 43.66 -15.77 4.92
C GLN A 157 44.09 -14.29 5.08
N LEU A 158 44.41 -13.86 6.30
CA LEU A 158 44.90 -12.50 6.52
C LEU A 158 46.28 -12.34 5.88
N ASP A 159 46.41 -11.33 5.03
CA ASP A 159 47.69 -10.69 4.72
C ASP A 159 47.88 -9.51 5.69
N SER A 160 49.12 -9.23 6.11
CA SER A 160 49.38 -8.41 7.30
C SER A 160 49.90 -7.01 6.98
N THR A 161 49.02 -6.01 7.04
CA THR A 161 49.34 -4.57 6.98
C THR A 161 48.66 -3.78 8.11
N PRO A 162 49.20 -2.60 8.51
CA PRO A 162 49.11 -2.12 9.89
C PRO A 162 48.01 -1.08 10.17
N ILE A 163 47.91 -0.72 11.46
CA ILE A 163 47.03 0.29 12.07
C ILE A 163 47.11 1.65 11.34
N ASP A 164 45.96 2.16 10.92
CA ASP A 164 45.78 3.56 10.51
C ASP A 164 45.54 4.48 11.71
N ARG A 165 45.93 5.76 11.56
CA ARG A 165 45.60 6.85 12.49
C ARG A 165 44.76 7.89 11.77
N VAL A 166 43.72 8.37 12.45
CA VAL A 166 42.77 9.34 11.91
C VAL A 166 42.82 10.62 12.74
N GLU A 167 42.90 11.77 12.08
CA GLU A 167 42.76 13.09 12.71
C GLU A 167 41.29 13.51 12.69
N VAL A 168 40.75 13.87 13.86
CA VAL A 168 39.42 14.48 14.02
C VAL A 168 39.55 15.59 15.07
N ASP A 169 39.08 16.80 14.75
CA ASP A 169 39.05 17.97 15.63
C ASP A 169 40.34 18.22 16.45
N ASP A 170 41.48 18.28 15.73
CA ASP A 170 42.84 18.57 16.24
C ASP A 170 43.43 17.55 17.26
N GLU A 171 42.76 16.43 17.58
CA GLU A 171 43.36 15.31 18.32
C GLU A 171 43.69 14.09 17.45
N VAL A 172 44.78 13.39 17.80
CA VAL A 172 45.23 12.15 17.14
C VAL A 172 44.66 10.95 17.89
N VAL A 173 43.75 10.23 17.26
CA VAL A 173 43.16 9.00 17.82
C VAL A 173 43.94 7.78 17.33
N GLU A 174 44.32 6.89 18.25
CA GLU A 174 44.77 5.54 17.90
C GLU A 174 43.57 4.59 17.90
N VAL A 175 43.41 3.87 16.79
CA VAL A 175 42.32 2.89 16.60
C VAL A 175 42.90 1.49 16.73
N LEU A 176 42.26 0.63 17.53
CA LEU A 176 42.66 -0.76 17.71
C LEU A 176 41.62 -1.70 17.07
N LEU A 177 42.08 -2.64 16.24
CA LEU A 177 41.25 -3.76 15.78
C LEU A 177 41.20 -4.83 16.87
N ALA A 178 40.04 -4.97 17.52
CA ALA A 178 39.74 -6.08 18.41
C ALA A 178 39.07 -7.24 17.63
N ARG A 179 39.35 -8.47 18.04
CA ARG A 179 38.68 -9.67 17.49
C ARG A 179 37.45 -10.00 18.33
N VAL A 180 36.27 -10.12 17.71
CA VAL A 180 35.10 -10.64 18.42
C VAL A 180 35.34 -12.10 18.80
N THR A 181 35.18 -12.44 20.08
CA THR A 181 35.33 -13.81 20.59
C THR A 181 33.99 -14.45 20.92
N ARG A 182 33.00 -13.67 21.38
CA ARG A 182 31.66 -14.18 21.72
C ARG A 182 30.61 -13.06 21.77
N ILE A 183 29.40 -13.33 21.30
CA ILE A 183 28.26 -12.42 21.55
C ILE A 183 27.59 -12.85 22.86
N LEU A 184 27.38 -11.90 23.78
CA LEU A 184 26.82 -12.15 25.11
C LEU A 184 25.34 -11.76 25.20
N SER A 185 24.94 -10.69 24.51
CA SER A 185 23.54 -10.30 24.30
C SER A 185 23.42 -9.37 23.08
N ALA A 186 22.20 -8.98 22.72
CA ALA A 186 21.96 -8.01 21.63
C ALA A 186 22.70 -6.67 21.80
N THR A 187 23.08 -6.31 23.04
CA THR A 187 23.82 -5.08 23.35
C THR A 187 25.23 -5.31 23.89
N HIS A 188 25.69 -6.57 24.06
CA HIS A 188 26.99 -6.88 24.69
C HIS A 188 27.80 -7.91 23.90
N VAL A 189 29.05 -7.59 23.59
CA VAL A 189 29.98 -8.45 22.83
C VAL A 189 31.29 -8.59 23.59
N GLU A 190 31.74 -9.83 23.77
CA GLU A 190 33.08 -10.18 24.25
C GLU A 190 34.07 -10.11 23.07
N CYS A 191 35.13 -9.32 23.26
CA CYS A 191 36.20 -9.11 22.28
C CYS A 191 37.55 -9.40 22.93
N GLN A 192 38.53 -9.80 22.12
CA GLN A 192 39.92 -9.95 22.53
C GLN A 192 40.81 -8.93 21.79
N LEU A 193 41.63 -8.22 22.56
CA LEU A 193 42.60 -7.24 22.08
C LEU A 193 43.86 -7.92 21.51
N PRO A 194 44.70 -7.23 20.71
CA PRO A 194 45.91 -7.80 20.10
C PRO A 194 46.97 -8.33 21.09
N ASP A 195 46.96 -7.84 22.34
CA ASP A 195 47.80 -8.32 23.45
C ASP A 195 47.24 -9.57 24.16
N GLY A 196 45.98 -9.93 23.89
CA GLY A 196 45.28 -11.07 24.46
C GLY A 196 44.28 -10.72 25.58
N GLU A 197 44.16 -9.47 26.01
CA GLU A 197 43.17 -9.08 27.02
C GLU A 197 41.73 -9.19 26.49
N ALA A 198 40.80 -9.60 27.37
CA ALA A 198 39.39 -9.80 27.03
C ALA A 198 38.51 -8.69 27.61
N VAL A 199 37.78 -7.99 26.73
CA VAL A 199 36.94 -6.85 27.06
C VAL A 199 35.49 -7.10 26.63
N VAL A 200 34.52 -6.59 27.39
CA VAL A 200 33.10 -6.65 27.01
C VAL A 200 32.65 -5.27 26.55
N VAL A 201 32.33 -5.15 25.27
CA VAL A 201 31.84 -3.92 24.63
C VAL A 201 30.32 -3.90 24.73
N THR A 202 29.78 -2.90 25.43
CA THR A 202 28.34 -2.59 25.44
C THR A 202 28.03 -1.56 24.34
N LYS A 203 26.96 -1.78 23.55
CA LYS A 203 26.45 -0.79 22.60
C LYS A 203 25.50 0.19 23.29
N PRO A 204 25.91 1.46 23.45
CA PRO A 204 25.05 2.59 23.14
C PRO A 204 25.44 3.25 21.81
N ASP A 205 26.59 3.93 21.75
CA ASP A 205 26.90 4.92 20.70
C ASP A 205 28.30 4.78 20.03
N THR A 206 29.01 3.65 20.23
CA THR A 206 30.31 3.42 19.56
C THR A 206 30.15 3.14 18.07
N VAL A 207 30.94 3.82 17.22
CA VAL A 207 30.96 3.61 15.76
C VAL A 207 31.63 2.27 15.41
N MET A 208 30.84 1.20 15.48
CA MET A 208 31.28 -0.16 15.21
C MET A 208 31.18 -0.47 13.71
N VAL A 209 32.19 -0.09 12.92
CA VAL A 209 32.29 -0.48 11.50
C VAL A 209 32.63 -1.99 11.40
N PRO A 210 31.77 -2.84 10.81
CA PRO A 210 32.06 -4.27 10.73
C PRO A 210 32.97 -4.57 9.53
N VAL A 211 34.21 -4.99 9.79
CA VAL A 211 35.12 -5.49 8.75
C VAL A 211 35.56 -6.90 9.12
N ASN A 212 35.10 -7.89 8.34
CA ASN A 212 35.55 -9.29 8.38
C ASN A 212 35.61 -9.97 9.78
N GLY A 213 34.73 -9.59 10.70
CA GLY A 213 34.66 -10.17 12.05
C GLY A 213 35.58 -9.54 13.10
N GLN A 214 36.22 -8.43 12.75
CA GLN A 214 36.92 -7.54 13.69
C GLN A 214 36.12 -6.25 13.89
N VAL A 215 36.41 -5.55 15.00
CA VAL A 215 35.76 -4.29 15.36
C VAL A 215 36.81 -3.25 15.75
N GLU A 216 36.64 -2.03 15.25
CA GLU A 216 37.51 -0.90 15.56
C GLU A 216 37.07 -0.23 16.87
N LEU A 217 38.02 0.02 17.77
CA LEU A 217 37.79 0.68 19.05
C LEU A 217 38.56 2.00 19.10
N GLY A 218 37.84 3.08 19.39
CA GLY A 218 38.40 4.40 19.68
C GLY A 218 38.89 4.54 21.13
N ARG A 219 39.62 5.62 21.40
CA ARG A 219 40.30 5.90 22.67
C ARG A 219 39.33 5.86 23.87
N MET A 220 39.73 5.14 24.92
CA MET A 220 39.06 5.14 26.23
C MET A 220 39.81 6.04 27.22
N GLU A 221 39.09 6.61 28.20
CA GLU A 221 39.67 7.30 29.35
C GLU A 221 39.42 6.53 30.66
N GLU A 222 40.34 6.66 31.61
CA GLU A 222 40.36 5.91 32.86
C GLU A 222 40.30 6.86 34.07
N GLU A 223 39.16 6.90 34.75
CA GLU A 223 39.05 7.44 36.12
C GLU A 223 38.53 6.38 37.08
N GLY A 224 39.12 6.32 38.28
CA GLY A 224 38.55 5.62 39.45
C GLY A 224 38.41 4.10 39.36
N GLY A 225 38.81 3.45 38.26
CA GLY A 225 38.68 2.00 38.07
C GLY A 225 37.23 1.52 37.88
N THR A 226 36.30 2.40 37.45
CA THR A 226 34.93 2.01 37.08
C THR A 226 34.47 2.82 35.87
N LEU A 227 34.29 2.15 34.72
CA LEU A 227 33.89 2.79 33.46
C LEU A 227 32.43 3.28 33.53
N HIS A 228 32.22 4.56 33.23
CA HIS A 228 30.91 5.17 33.08
C HIS A 228 30.90 6.12 31.87
N THR A 229 29.83 6.10 31.07
CA THR A 229 29.64 6.99 29.92
C THR A 229 28.22 7.57 29.97
N THR A 230 28.07 8.85 29.66
CA THR A 230 26.81 9.59 29.82
C THR A 230 25.97 9.52 28.54
N LEU A 231 24.70 9.11 28.64
CA LEU A 231 23.81 8.96 27.48
C LEU A 231 23.26 10.29 26.95
N LEU A 232 23.06 10.36 25.64
CA LEU A 232 21.98 11.13 25.02
C LEU A 232 20.74 10.22 24.89
N ALA A 233 19.59 10.67 25.38
CA ALA A 233 18.38 9.85 25.43
C ALA A 233 17.50 10.04 24.18
N MET A 234 17.06 8.94 23.58
CA MET A 234 15.89 8.96 22.69
C MET A 234 14.64 9.38 23.50
N PRO A 235 13.71 10.15 22.93
CA PRO A 235 12.35 10.20 23.47
C PRO A 235 11.72 8.80 23.31
N PRO A 236 11.10 8.22 24.35
CA PRO A 236 10.42 6.95 24.20
C PRO A 236 9.21 7.09 23.27
N SER A 237 8.93 6.07 22.47
CA SER A 237 7.62 5.95 21.83
C SER A 237 6.57 5.82 22.93
N THR A 238 5.73 6.83 23.10
CA THR A 238 4.75 6.93 24.19
C THR A 238 3.44 6.18 23.90
N THR A 239 3.32 5.53 22.76
CA THR A 239 2.18 4.68 22.39
C THR A 239 2.42 3.24 22.86
N PRO A 240 1.64 2.70 23.81
CA PRO A 240 1.75 1.29 24.18
C PRO A 240 1.37 0.40 22.99
N LEU A 241 2.14 -0.66 22.71
CA LEU A 241 1.69 -1.71 21.79
C LEU A 241 0.51 -2.46 22.42
N TYR A 242 -0.70 -2.17 21.96
CA TYR A 242 -1.89 -2.96 22.28
C TYR A 242 -1.83 -4.31 21.55
N THR A 243 -1.33 -5.33 22.23
CA THR A 243 -1.27 -6.72 21.75
C THR A 243 -2.51 -7.50 22.21
N GLY A 244 -3.61 -7.39 21.46
CA GLY A 244 -4.83 -8.16 21.74
C GLY A 244 -6.08 -7.61 21.05
N LEU A 245 -7.25 -8.16 21.41
CA LEU A 245 -8.52 -7.47 21.17
C LEU A 245 -8.61 -6.27 22.14
N PRO A 246 -9.06 -5.07 21.72
CA PRO A 246 -9.37 -3.96 22.63
C PRO A 246 -10.65 -4.26 23.43
N LEU A 247 -10.57 -5.23 24.35
CA LEU A 247 -11.68 -5.71 25.20
C LEU A 247 -12.36 -4.60 25.99
N ASP A 248 -11.61 -3.56 26.34
CA ASP A 248 -12.10 -2.40 27.07
C ASP A 248 -13.04 -1.52 26.23
N THR A 249 -13.03 -1.66 24.90
CA THR A 249 -13.96 -1.00 23.97
C THR A 249 -15.19 -1.85 23.63
N MET A 250 -15.19 -3.14 24.00
CA MET A 250 -16.34 -4.05 23.84
C MET A 250 -17.43 -3.76 24.88
N ASN A 251 -18.70 -3.94 24.50
CA ASN A 251 -19.79 -4.08 25.47
C ASN A 251 -20.10 -5.57 25.69
N GLN A 252 -19.33 -6.22 26.56
CA GLN A 252 -19.48 -7.66 26.86
C GLN A 252 -20.82 -8.02 27.56
N THR A 253 -21.67 -7.04 27.86
CA THR A 253 -23.03 -7.29 28.40
C THR A 253 -24.12 -7.33 27.34
N ALA A 254 -23.84 -6.85 26.12
CA ALA A 254 -24.74 -6.97 24.98
C ALA A 254 -24.75 -8.40 24.43
N ASP A 255 -25.87 -8.81 23.82
CA ASP A 255 -25.96 -10.14 23.21
C ASP A 255 -25.39 -10.11 21.77
N PRO A 256 -24.30 -10.84 21.47
CA PRO A 256 -23.72 -10.90 20.12
C PRO A 256 -24.68 -11.46 19.06
N ARG A 257 -25.76 -12.14 19.48
CA ARG A 257 -26.79 -12.67 18.58
C ARG A 257 -27.83 -11.61 18.19
N GLU A 258 -27.95 -10.53 18.95
CA GLU A 258 -28.90 -9.44 18.68
C GLU A 258 -28.21 -8.22 18.06
N ASP A 259 -27.17 -7.67 18.72
CA ASP A 259 -26.33 -6.60 18.15
C ASP A 259 -24.84 -6.91 18.37
N PHE A 260 -24.21 -7.46 17.33
CA PHE A 260 -22.77 -7.74 17.31
C PHE A 260 -21.90 -6.48 17.23
N LYS A 261 -22.44 -5.33 16.81
CA LYS A 261 -21.71 -4.05 16.73
C LYS A 261 -21.56 -3.50 18.14
N GLU A 262 -22.66 -3.52 18.88
CA GLU A 262 -22.69 -3.19 20.30
C GLU A 262 -21.76 -4.11 21.09
N PHE A 263 -21.90 -5.43 20.94
CA PHE A 263 -21.02 -6.39 21.62
C PHE A 263 -19.53 -6.16 21.32
N ALA A 264 -19.16 -6.03 20.04
CA ALA A 264 -17.77 -5.99 19.63
C ALA A 264 -17.07 -4.64 19.85
N TRP A 265 -17.79 -3.50 19.85
CA TRP A 265 -17.17 -2.18 20.01
C TRP A 265 -18.12 -1.07 20.53
N GLY A 266 -19.20 -1.39 21.25
CA GLY A 266 -20.18 -0.41 21.76
C GLY A 266 -19.57 0.76 22.53
N HIS A 267 -18.58 0.51 23.41
CA HIS A 267 -17.89 1.55 24.17
C HIS A 267 -16.79 2.28 23.37
N TRP A 268 -16.48 1.87 22.13
CA TRP A 268 -15.43 2.48 21.33
C TRP A 268 -15.74 3.94 20.98
N ILE A 269 -16.99 4.24 20.64
CA ILE A 269 -17.42 5.60 20.25
C ILE A 269 -17.22 6.61 21.38
N GLU A 270 -17.55 6.22 22.61
CA GLU A 270 -17.40 7.08 23.81
C GLU A 270 -15.92 7.31 24.16
N LYS A 271 -15.07 6.31 23.92
CA LYS A 271 -13.62 6.35 24.16
C LYS A 271 -12.82 7.05 23.06
N ASN A 272 -13.37 7.12 21.85
CA ASN A 272 -12.70 7.68 20.67
C ASN A 272 -13.58 8.77 20.02
N PRO A 273 -13.91 9.86 20.72
CA PRO A 273 -14.68 10.96 20.13
C PRO A 273 -13.94 11.55 18.93
N ILE A 274 -14.66 11.96 17.88
CA ILE A 274 -14.07 12.59 16.68
C ILE A 274 -13.30 13.85 17.11
N PRO A 275 -11.97 13.91 16.96
CA PRO A 275 -11.20 15.11 17.30
C PRO A 275 -11.61 16.26 16.39
N ASP A 276 -11.50 17.49 16.89
CA ASP A 276 -12.21 18.62 16.31
C ASP A 276 -11.61 19.10 14.97
N GLU A 277 -10.37 18.70 14.63
CA GLU A 277 -9.80 18.86 13.30
C GLU A 277 -10.18 17.77 12.27
N TYR A 278 -10.91 16.74 12.68
CA TYR A 278 -11.34 15.64 11.80
C TYR A 278 -12.86 15.64 11.50
N PRO A 279 -13.27 15.20 10.29
CA PRO A 279 -14.68 15.03 9.92
C PRO A 279 -15.27 13.65 10.29
N SER A 280 -14.40 12.68 10.57
CA SER A 280 -14.72 11.31 10.91
C SER A 280 -13.55 10.69 11.66
N TRP A 281 -13.80 9.64 12.45
CA TRP A 281 -12.78 8.94 13.22
C TRP A 281 -13.03 7.43 13.20
N GLY A 282 -11.98 6.64 13.37
CA GLY A 282 -12.02 5.18 13.24
C GLY A 282 -10.63 4.55 13.22
N THR A 283 -10.58 3.24 13.34
CA THR A 283 -9.35 2.43 13.43
C THR A 283 -8.31 2.75 12.34
N LEU A 284 -8.73 2.95 11.08
CA LEU A 284 -7.86 3.35 9.97
C LEU A 284 -7.34 4.79 10.07
N LEU A 285 -8.12 5.71 10.65
CA LEU A 285 -7.71 7.11 10.81
C LEU A 285 -6.79 7.31 12.03
N LEU A 286 -6.96 6.53 13.09
CA LEU A 286 -5.99 6.43 14.18
C LEU A 286 -4.60 6.02 13.67
N LEU A 287 -4.54 4.98 12.81
CA LEU A 287 -3.30 4.56 12.17
C LEU A 287 -2.76 5.60 11.17
N ARG A 288 -3.64 6.29 10.45
CA ARG A 288 -3.23 7.40 9.57
C ARG A 288 -2.60 8.55 10.35
N ASP A 289 -3.13 8.91 11.52
CA ASP A 289 -2.58 9.99 12.36
C ASP A 289 -1.22 9.63 12.97
N SER A 290 -1.02 8.40 13.44
CA SER A 290 0.30 7.96 13.92
C SER A 290 1.34 7.90 12.79
N VAL A 291 0.95 7.51 11.56
CA VAL A 291 1.82 7.58 10.39
C VAL A 291 2.13 9.04 9.99
N LEU A 292 1.16 9.97 10.09
CA LEU A 292 1.43 11.40 9.90
C LEU A 292 2.41 11.95 10.95
N ALA A 293 2.34 11.49 12.20
CA ALA A 293 3.31 11.85 13.25
C ALA A 293 4.72 11.29 12.97
N ASN A 294 4.83 10.05 12.48
CA ASN A 294 6.10 9.47 12.02
C ASN A 294 6.70 10.24 10.84
N LEU A 295 5.89 10.57 9.83
CA LEU A 295 6.32 11.38 8.69
C LEU A 295 6.73 12.80 9.11
N ARG A 296 6.05 13.40 10.09
CA ARG A 296 6.46 14.67 10.69
C ARG A 296 7.84 14.56 11.35
N SER A 297 8.08 13.55 12.19
CA SER A 297 9.38 13.33 12.85
C SER A 297 10.52 13.14 11.85
N LEU A 298 10.23 12.50 10.71
CA LEU A 298 11.17 12.33 9.59
C LEU A 298 11.45 13.68 8.90
N CYS A 299 10.43 14.49 8.62
CA CYS A 299 10.59 15.80 8.01
C CYS A 299 11.31 16.82 8.92
N ASP A 300 11.01 16.81 10.22
CA ASP A 300 11.68 17.63 11.24
C ASP A 300 13.19 17.29 11.28
N GLU A 301 13.56 16.00 11.40
CA GLU A 301 14.97 15.57 11.42
C GLU A 301 15.73 15.91 10.12
N LEU A 302 15.09 15.78 8.95
CA LEU A 302 15.71 16.16 7.68
C LEU A 302 15.90 17.68 7.54
N ALA A 303 15.00 18.49 8.11
CA ALA A 303 15.14 19.94 8.11
C ALA A 303 16.27 20.42 9.04
N ASP A 304 16.43 19.80 10.22
CA ASP A 304 17.58 20.06 11.11
C ASP A 304 18.91 19.71 10.43
N LYS A 305 18.95 18.62 9.65
CA LYS A 305 20.14 18.15 8.91
C LYS A 305 20.34 18.81 7.54
N LYS A 306 19.52 19.80 7.15
CA LYS A 306 19.46 20.36 5.79
C LYS A 306 20.78 20.85 5.20
N SER A 307 21.75 21.25 6.03
CA SER A 307 23.08 21.69 5.60
C SER A 307 24.05 20.56 5.23
N SER A 308 23.80 19.32 5.65
CA SER A 308 24.63 18.14 5.33
C SER A 308 23.99 17.19 4.32
N LEU A 309 22.76 17.46 3.87
CA LEU A 309 22.09 16.68 2.82
C LEU A 309 22.58 17.08 1.42
N GLU A 310 22.87 16.10 0.57
CA GLU A 310 23.31 16.34 -0.80
C GLU A 310 22.19 17.03 -1.63
N PRO A 311 22.46 18.20 -2.27
CA PRO A 311 21.45 18.95 -3.01
C PRO A 311 20.80 18.16 -4.15
N GLY A 312 19.47 18.12 -4.16
CA GLY A 312 18.68 17.43 -5.20
C GLY A 312 18.37 15.96 -4.90
N THR A 313 18.86 15.41 -3.78
CA THR A 313 18.34 14.14 -3.23
C THR A 313 16.90 14.30 -2.71
N PRO A 314 16.11 13.22 -2.62
CA PRO A 314 14.77 13.26 -2.01
C PRO A 314 14.79 13.83 -0.59
N SER A 315 15.79 13.47 0.21
CA SER A 315 15.98 13.99 1.57
C SER A 315 16.17 15.51 1.60
N ALA A 316 17.03 16.06 0.73
CA ALA A 316 17.21 17.51 0.61
C ALA A 316 15.95 18.22 0.09
N GLN A 317 15.21 17.59 -0.82
CA GLN A 317 13.94 18.09 -1.34
C GLN A 317 12.84 18.13 -0.25
N ILE A 318 12.73 17.09 0.60
CA ILE A 318 11.86 17.09 1.78
C ILE A 318 12.24 18.22 2.74
N ALA A 319 13.52 18.32 3.12
CA ALA A 319 14.04 19.37 4.01
C ALA A 319 13.82 20.79 3.46
N GLN A 320 13.84 20.95 2.14
CA GLN A 320 13.52 22.20 1.48
C GLN A 320 12.02 22.52 1.56
N PHE A 321 11.16 21.58 1.15
CA PHE A 321 9.71 21.72 1.17
C PHE A 321 9.19 22.00 2.58
N TRP A 322 9.61 21.20 3.57
CA TRP A 322 9.17 21.28 4.95
C TRP A 322 9.43 22.67 5.56
N GLY A 323 10.66 23.17 5.44
CA GLY A 323 11.02 24.49 5.94
C GLY A 323 10.23 25.62 5.28
N THR A 324 10.14 25.64 3.94
CA THR A 324 9.41 26.71 3.23
C THR A 324 7.90 26.66 3.45
N ALA A 325 7.32 25.48 3.69
CA ALA A 325 5.89 25.33 3.94
C ALA A 325 5.51 25.57 5.41
N LEU A 326 6.40 25.32 6.37
CA LEU A 326 6.20 25.66 7.78
C LEU A 326 6.45 27.14 8.09
N ASP A 327 7.24 27.86 7.28
CA ASP A 327 7.49 29.29 7.45
C ASP A 327 6.19 30.11 7.24
N GLU A 328 5.57 30.51 8.35
CA GLU A 328 4.31 31.24 8.32
C GLU A 328 4.53 32.70 7.88
N GLU A 329 5.63 33.32 8.30
CA GLU A 329 5.97 34.71 7.95
C GLU A 329 6.29 34.84 6.47
N ALA A 330 7.05 33.91 5.88
CA ALA A 330 7.33 33.91 4.45
C ALA A 330 6.09 33.66 3.59
N VAL A 331 5.16 32.80 4.02
CA VAL A 331 3.89 32.58 3.30
C VAL A 331 2.98 33.79 3.38
N GLU A 332 2.82 34.42 4.55
CA GLU A 332 2.10 35.69 4.71
C GLU A 332 2.71 36.80 3.83
N ALA A 333 4.03 36.98 3.87
CA ALA A 333 4.75 37.97 3.06
C ALA A 333 4.70 37.69 1.55
N SER A 334 4.53 36.43 1.14
CA SER A 334 4.41 36.05 -0.28
C SER A 334 3.05 36.38 -0.91
N GLY A 335 2.00 36.58 -0.09
CA GLY A 335 0.67 36.89 -0.58
C GLY A 335 0.13 35.82 -1.53
N THR A 336 -0.30 36.23 -2.73
CA THR A 336 -0.89 35.36 -3.75
C THR A 336 -0.11 35.37 -5.08
N VAL A 337 1.19 35.72 -5.05
CA VAL A 337 1.98 35.99 -6.27
C VAL A 337 2.05 34.81 -7.27
N ALA A 338 1.91 33.57 -6.80
CA ALA A 338 1.85 32.38 -7.65
C ALA A 338 0.62 32.35 -8.60
N LEU A 339 -0.44 33.13 -8.33
CA LEU A 339 -1.56 33.31 -9.25
C LEU A 339 -1.14 34.04 -10.53
N ASN A 340 -0.20 34.98 -10.46
CA ASN A 340 0.13 35.90 -11.56
C ASN A 340 0.44 35.20 -12.90
N PRO A 341 1.37 34.22 -12.99
CA PRO A 341 1.65 33.53 -14.25
C PRO A 341 0.46 32.70 -14.76
N LEU A 342 -0.35 32.14 -13.85
CA LEU A 342 -1.50 31.29 -14.19
C LEU A 342 -2.67 32.14 -14.70
N PHE A 343 -2.98 33.25 -14.03
CA PHE A 343 -3.98 34.23 -14.44
C PHE A 343 -3.59 34.89 -15.77
N ALA A 344 -2.32 35.29 -15.94
CA ALA A 344 -1.84 35.86 -17.19
C ALA A 344 -1.97 34.89 -18.39
N ARG A 345 -1.75 33.59 -18.17
CA ARG A 345 -1.95 32.55 -19.20
C ARG A 345 -3.42 32.40 -19.60
N VAL A 346 -4.36 32.53 -18.66
CA VAL A 346 -5.81 32.56 -18.96
C VAL A 346 -6.21 33.88 -19.64
N ASP A 347 -5.70 35.02 -19.18
CA ASP A 347 -6.01 36.34 -19.74
C ASP A 347 -5.52 36.51 -21.18
N ALA A 348 -4.37 35.91 -21.52
CA ALA A 348 -3.83 35.90 -22.88
C ALA A 348 -4.66 35.08 -23.89
N ALA A 349 -5.62 34.27 -23.44
CA ALA A 349 -6.50 33.53 -24.36
C ALA A 349 -7.50 34.46 -25.05
N ASP A 350 -7.41 34.57 -26.37
CA ASP A 350 -8.27 35.40 -27.25
C ASP A 350 -9.30 34.59 -28.04
N SER A 351 -9.23 33.26 -27.93
CA SER A 351 -9.90 32.29 -28.79
C SER A 351 -10.15 30.98 -28.04
N VAL A 352 -11.10 30.17 -28.53
CA VAL A 352 -11.43 28.87 -27.91
C VAL A 352 -10.21 27.93 -27.89
N ASP A 353 -9.43 27.88 -28.98
CA ASP A 353 -8.16 27.15 -29.04
C ASP A 353 -7.17 27.60 -27.96
N SER A 354 -6.86 28.90 -27.89
CA SER A 354 -5.88 29.41 -26.90
C SER A 354 -6.36 29.26 -25.46
N PHE A 355 -7.68 29.26 -25.23
CA PHE A 355 -8.27 28.95 -23.93
C PHE A 355 -8.13 27.48 -23.56
N ILE A 356 -8.38 26.54 -24.47
CA ILE A 356 -8.17 25.11 -24.20
C ILE A 356 -6.66 24.79 -24.05
N GLU A 357 -5.78 25.50 -24.76
CA GLU A 357 -4.32 25.46 -24.55
C GLU A 357 -3.91 26.02 -23.17
N ALA A 358 -4.65 27.00 -22.63
CA ALA A 358 -4.45 27.52 -21.26
C ALA A 358 -4.99 26.54 -20.20
N VAL A 359 -6.21 26.01 -20.36
CA VAL A 359 -6.82 25.00 -19.47
C VAL A 359 -5.92 23.78 -19.32
N THR A 360 -5.41 23.25 -20.43
CA THR A 360 -4.52 22.08 -20.39
C THR A 360 -3.14 22.41 -19.81
N TYR A 361 -2.58 23.60 -20.08
CA TYR A 361 -1.40 24.07 -19.38
C TYR A 361 -1.61 24.11 -17.84
N LEU A 362 -2.77 24.56 -17.36
CA LEU A 362 -3.12 24.55 -15.94
C LEU A 362 -3.19 23.12 -15.38
N GLN A 363 -3.79 22.17 -16.13
CA GLN A 363 -3.78 20.75 -15.74
C GLN A 363 -2.36 20.17 -15.67
N SER A 364 -1.43 20.61 -16.54
CA SER A 364 -0.01 20.24 -16.46
C SER A 364 0.72 20.75 -15.19
N LYS A 365 0.04 21.57 -14.38
CA LYS A 365 0.45 22.06 -13.05
C LYS A 365 -0.43 21.52 -11.91
N GLY A 366 -1.28 20.51 -12.18
CA GLY A 366 -2.24 19.95 -11.22
C GLY A 366 -3.43 20.86 -10.91
N VAL A 367 -3.68 21.89 -11.73
CA VAL A 367 -4.83 22.80 -11.57
C VAL A 367 -5.94 22.37 -12.52
N GLY A 368 -6.85 21.53 -12.01
CA GLY A 368 -7.98 20.96 -12.76
C GLY A 368 -9.04 22.00 -13.11
N SER A 369 -9.54 21.98 -14.35
CA SER A 369 -10.71 22.75 -14.79
C SER A 369 -11.29 22.17 -16.09
N LEU A 370 -12.58 22.40 -16.33
CA LEU A 370 -13.40 22.01 -17.49
C LEU A 370 -13.58 20.50 -17.75
N PHE A 371 -12.52 19.70 -17.74
CA PHE A 371 -12.55 18.25 -18.01
C PHE A 371 -11.34 17.57 -17.36
N HIS A 372 -11.30 16.25 -17.31
CA HIS A 372 -10.14 15.49 -16.81
C HIS A 372 -9.36 14.86 -17.97
N LEU A 373 -8.02 14.85 -17.88
CA LEU A 373 -7.16 13.92 -18.61
C LEU A 373 -6.37 13.05 -17.63
N THR A 374 -6.09 11.80 -18.00
CA THR A 374 -5.18 10.90 -17.30
C THR A 374 -4.54 9.89 -18.28
N VAL A 375 -3.63 9.04 -17.80
CA VAL A 375 -3.05 7.93 -18.57
C VAL A 375 -3.30 6.62 -17.84
N VAL A 376 -3.90 5.66 -18.54
CA VAL A 376 -4.28 4.32 -18.05
C VAL A 376 -3.98 3.27 -19.12
N PRO A 377 -3.93 1.97 -18.80
CA PRO A 377 -3.90 0.94 -19.83
C PRO A 377 -5.14 0.99 -20.71
N ASP A 378 -5.03 0.60 -21.97
CA ASP A 378 -6.20 0.50 -22.84
C ASP A 378 -7.14 -0.62 -22.35
N PHE A 379 -8.45 -0.36 -22.32
CA PHE A 379 -9.44 -1.29 -21.73
C PHE A 379 -9.58 -2.61 -22.50
N LYS A 380 -8.97 -2.74 -23.68
CA LYS A 380 -8.91 -3.96 -24.50
C LYS A 380 -7.48 -4.37 -24.89
N GLN A 381 -6.49 -3.53 -24.64
CA GLN A 381 -5.05 -3.75 -24.90
C GLN A 381 -4.21 -3.29 -23.68
N SER A 382 -4.33 -4.00 -22.55
CA SER A 382 -3.70 -3.58 -21.29
C SER A 382 -2.16 -3.67 -21.26
N ASP A 383 -1.54 -4.10 -22.37
CA ASP A 383 -0.11 -4.05 -22.65
C ASP A 383 0.37 -2.70 -23.21
N ILE A 384 -0.54 -1.74 -23.46
CA ILE A 384 -0.19 -0.34 -23.81
C ILE A 384 -0.99 0.68 -22.99
N LEU A 385 -0.32 1.73 -22.54
CA LEU A 385 -0.90 2.90 -21.88
C LEU A 385 -1.45 3.89 -22.92
N ARG A 386 -2.67 4.39 -22.74
CA ARG A 386 -3.32 5.40 -23.58
C ARG A 386 -3.80 6.58 -22.74
N VAL A 387 -3.98 7.74 -23.38
CA VAL A 387 -4.60 8.90 -22.73
C VAL A 387 -6.11 8.65 -22.63
N LEU A 388 -6.68 8.87 -21.44
CA LEU A 388 -8.11 8.84 -21.16
C LEU A 388 -8.58 10.27 -20.89
N VAL A 389 -9.68 10.68 -21.50
CA VAL A 389 -10.32 11.99 -21.27
C VAL A 389 -11.78 11.82 -20.88
N SER A 390 -12.24 12.59 -19.90
CA SER A 390 -13.59 12.45 -19.34
C SER A 390 -14.15 13.76 -18.76
N GLN A 391 -15.46 13.77 -18.50
CA GLN A 391 -16.18 14.82 -17.80
C GLN A 391 -15.48 15.32 -16.53
N GLY A 392 -15.64 16.61 -16.22
CA GLY A 392 -15.02 17.22 -15.04
C GLY A 392 -15.42 18.68 -14.86
N GLY A 393 -14.55 19.45 -14.21
CA GLY A 393 -14.72 20.90 -14.12
C GLY A 393 -15.80 21.38 -13.13
N LEU A 394 -16.08 20.60 -12.08
CA LEU A 394 -16.96 20.99 -10.98
C LEU A 394 -16.13 21.23 -9.71
N GLY A 395 -16.42 22.30 -8.97
CA GLY A 395 -15.84 22.60 -7.67
C GLY A 395 -16.56 21.97 -6.47
N LEU A 396 -17.80 21.50 -6.64
CA LEU A 396 -18.52 20.68 -5.65
C LEU A 396 -18.30 19.17 -5.87
N PRO A 397 -18.48 18.32 -4.83
CA PRO A 397 -18.03 16.92 -4.86
C PRO A 397 -18.71 16.01 -5.90
N ASP A 398 -19.85 16.39 -6.44
CA ASP A 398 -20.57 15.63 -7.47
C ASP A 398 -21.51 16.52 -8.29
N ARG A 399 -21.93 16.06 -9.48
CA ARG A 399 -22.97 16.72 -10.30
C ARG A 399 -24.28 16.94 -9.53
N ASP A 400 -24.64 16.01 -8.65
CA ASP A 400 -25.91 16.03 -7.93
C ASP A 400 -25.99 17.22 -6.93
N TYR A 401 -24.84 17.81 -6.55
CA TYR A 401 -24.80 19.04 -5.74
C TYR A 401 -25.35 20.29 -6.45
N TYR A 402 -25.46 20.25 -7.79
CA TYR A 402 -25.98 21.34 -8.61
C TYR A 402 -27.44 21.14 -9.02
N THR A 403 -28.00 19.93 -8.83
CA THR A 403 -29.34 19.56 -9.32
C THR A 403 -30.32 19.17 -8.21
N GLU A 404 -29.85 18.56 -7.12
CA GLU A 404 -30.74 18.02 -6.09
C GLU A 404 -31.13 19.05 -5.02
N ALA A 405 -32.43 19.09 -4.70
CA ALA A 405 -33.01 20.12 -3.85
C ALA A 405 -32.48 20.13 -2.40
N ASP A 406 -32.03 18.97 -1.87
CA ASP A 406 -31.42 18.89 -0.54
C ASP A 406 -29.99 19.45 -0.50
N LYS A 407 -29.34 19.60 -1.66
CA LYS A 407 -27.98 20.13 -1.80
C LYS A 407 -27.96 21.66 -1.96
N ALA A 408 -29.11 22.28 -2.23
CA ALA A 408 -29.23 23.74 -2.42
C ALA A 408 -28.58 24.60 -1.32
N PRO A 409 -28.61 24.26 -0.01
CA PRO A 409 -27.89 25.01 1.02
C PRO A 409 -26.36 24.95 0.87
N LEU A 410 -25.83 23.83 0.37
CA LEU A 410 -24.39 23.66 0.12
C LEU A 410 -23.96 24.36 -1.18
N LEU A 411 -24.83 24.38 -2.19
CA LEU A 411 -24.66 25.18 -3.40
C LEU A 411 -24.66 26.68 -3.09
N GLN A 412 -25.49 27.15 -2.16
CA GLN A 412 -25.45 28.54 -1.67
C GLN A 412 -24.16 28.82 -0.89
N ALA A 413 -23.77 27.95 0.05
CA ALA A 413 -22.50 28.10 0.78
C ALA A 413 -21.28 28.15 -0.17
N TYR A 414 -21.37 27.52 -1.35
CA TYR A 414 -20.34 27.62 -2.39
C TYR A 414 -20.33 28.97 -3.11
N ARG A 415 -21.51 29.53 -3.46
CA ARG A 415 -21.63 30.91 -3.98
C ARG A 415 -21.07 31.93 -2.99
N ASP A 416 -21.37 31.76 -1.70
CA ASP A 416 -20.88 32.61 -0.63
C ASP A 416 -19.34 32.50 -0.50
N HIS A 417 -18.78 31.29 -0.65
CA HIS A 417 -17.34 31.03 -0.63
C HIS A 417 -16.61 31.67 -1.83
N ILE A 418 -17.14 31.52 -3.05
CA ILE A 418 -16.61 32.19 -4.25
C ILE A 418 -16.60 33.71 -4.02
N THR A 419 -17.76 34.27 -3.61
CA THR A 419 -17.94 35.69 -3.37
C THR A 419 -16.93 36.24 -2.36
N ARG A 420 -16.84 35.62 -1.18
CA ARG A 420 -15.90 36.03 -0.12
C ARG A 420 -14.45 35.97 -0.61
N THR A 421 -14.06 34.87 -1.25
CA THR A 421 -12.66 34.60 -1.59
C THR A 421 -12.18 35.47 -2.76
N TRP A 422 -13.04 35.76 -3.72
CA TRP A 422 -12.74 36.68 -4.81
C TRP A 422 -12.64 38.13 -4.32
N ASN A 423 -13.55 38.56 -3.44
CA ASN A 423 -13.49 39.89 -2.81
C ASN A 423 -12.21 40.05 -1.96
N LEU A 424 -11.75 39.00 -1.28
CA LEU A 424 -10.47 39.00 -0.54
C LEU A 424 -9.25 39.16 -1.48
N LEU A 425 -9.31 38.59 -2.69
CA LEU A 425 -8.22 38.71 -3.67
C LEU A 425 -8.15 40.10 -4.33
N HIS A 426 -9.31 40.69 -4.63
CA HIS A 426 -9.40 41.92 -5.43
C HIS A 426 -9.61 43.21 -4.61
N GLY A 427 -10.12 43.11 -3.38
CA GLY A 427 -10.43 44.28 -2.54
C GLY A 427 -11.69 45.04 -2.95
N ASP A 428 -12.54 44.43 -3.78
CA ASP A 428 -13.81 44.99 -4.28
C ASP A 428 -15.01 44.04 -4.01
N ASP A 429 -16.17 44.34 -4.57
CA ASP A 429 -17.41 43.56 -4.44
C ASP A 429 -17.73 42.67 -5.66
N SER A 430 -16.80 42.51 -6.60
CA SER A 430 -17.02 41.81 -7.88
C SER A 430 -17.31 40.30 -7.75
N GLY A 431 -16.95 39.69 -6.63
CA GLY A 431 -17.05 38.25 -6.38
C GLY A 431 -18.47 37.68 -6.48
N ALA A 432 -19.51 38.48 -6.26
CA ALA A 432 -20.89 38.02 -6.42
C ALA A 432 -21.23 37.72 -7.90
N ALA A 433 -20.77 38.56 -8.83
CA ALA A 433 -20.93 38.32 -10.27
C ALA A 433 -20.07 37.13 -10.75
N VAL A 434 -18.91 36.90 -10.12
CA VAL A 434 -18.07 35.72 -10.35
C VAL A 434 -18.76 34.45 -9.85
N ALA A 435 -19.36 34.47 -8.66
CA ALA A 435 -20.11 33.34 -8.10
C ALA A 435 -21.26 32.91 -9.01
N GLU A 436 -22.06 33.86 -9.52
CA GLU A 436 -23.10 33.57 -10.50
C GLU A 436 -22.54 33.01 -11.81
N THR A 437 -21.44 33.56 -12.32
CA THR A 437 -20.79 33.10 -13.56
C THR A 437 -20.24 31.68 -13.44
N VAL A 438 -19.54 31.38 -12.35
CA VAL A 438 -18.96 30.06 -12.06
C VAL A 438 -20.08 29.03 -11.94
N VAL A 439 -21.03 29.24 -11.02
CA VAL A 439 -22.04 28.22 -10.73
C VAL A 439 -23.02 28.03 -11.89
N ALA A 440 -23.30 29.07 -12.68
CA ALA A 440 -24.10 28.91 -13.91
C ALA A 440 -23.41 28.03 -14.96
N LEU A 441 -22.07 28.10 -15.09
CA LEU A 441 -21.32 27.21 -15.98
C LEU A 441 -21.20 25.79 -15.41
N GLU A 442 -20.86 25.65 -14.13
CA GLU A 442 -20.75 24.34 -13.48
C GLU A 442 -22.08 23.57 -13.49
N THR A 443 -23.22 24.24 -13.27
CA THR A 443 -24.54 23.59 -13.37
C THR A 443 -24.79 23.02 -14.78
N LYS A 444 -24.33 23.67 -15.86
CA LYS A 444 -24.43 23.10 -17.22
C LYS A 444 -23.58 21.84 -17.35
N LEU A 445 -22.32 21.89 -16.91
CA LEU A 445 -21.39 20.75 -16.93
C LEU A 445 -21.92 19.58 -16.08
N ALA A 446 -22.51 19.86 -14.92
CA ALA A 446 -23.15 18.87 -14.05
C ALA A 446 -24.38 18.23 -14.72
N LEU A 447 -25.23 19.01 -15.37
CA LEU A 447 -26.43 18.50 -16.06
C LEU A 447 -26.09 17.48 -17.15
N VAL A 448 -25.06 17.72 -17.98
CA VAL A 448 -24.61 16.77 -19.02
C VAL A 448 -23.74 15.62 -18.50
N SER A 449 -23.07 15.80 -17.36
CA SER A 449 -22.23 14.75 -16.77
C SER A 449 -23.02 13.48 -16.43
N ARG A 450 -22.45 12.31 -16.73
CA ARG A 450 -22.93 11.00 -16.26
C ARG A 450 -22.87 10.92 -14.73
N THR A 451 -23.81 10.20 -14.12
CA THR A 451 -23.77 9.90 -12.67
C THR A 451 -22.62 8.96 -12.32
N ARG A 452 -22.19 8.95 -11.04
CA ARG A 452 -21.17 8.00 -10.55
C ARG A 452 -21.49 6.55 -10.89
N THR A 453 -22.77 6.15 -10.81
CA THR A 453 -23.24 4.81 -11.18
C THR A 453 -23.03 4.51 -12.67
N ALA A 454 -23.35 5.45 -13.56
CA ALA A 454 -23.13 5.27 -15.00
C ALA A 454 -21.63 5.21 -15.36
N MET A 455 -20.79 5.95 -14.63
CA MET A 455 -19.32 5.87 -14.74
C MET A 455 -18.73 4.53 -14.24
N ARG A 456 -19.54 3.58 -13.73
CA ARG A 456 -19.09 2.20 -13.44
C ARG A 456 -19.27 1.23 -14.59
N ASP A 457 -19.99 1.58 -15.67
CA ASP A 457 -20.04 0.79 -16.89
C ASP A 457 -18.80 1.07 -17.76
N ILE A 458 -17.73 0.32 -17.51
CA ILE A 458 -16.45 0.42 -18.22
C ILE A 458 -16.60 0.19 -19.74
N ALA A 459 -17.60 -0.57 -20.19
CA ALA A 459 -17.82 -0.77 -21.62
C ALA A 459 -18.38 0.50 -22.29
N SER A 460 -19.23 1.26 -21.59
CA SER A 460 -19.74 2.57 -22.03
C SER A 460 -18.68 3.69 -22.05
N LEU A 461 -17.52 3.46 -21.44
CA LEU A 461 -16.39 4.39 -21.35
C LEU A 461 -15.28 4.09 -22.35
N TYR A 462 -15.48 3.16 -23.29
CA TYR A 462 -14.48 2.81 -24.32
C TYR A 462 -14.87 3.38 -25.69
N ASN A 463 -14.54 4.64 -25.93
CA ASN A 463 -14.75 5.33 -27.21
C ASN A 463 -13.39 5.84 -27.71
N ASN A 464 -12.54 4.92 -28.15
CA ASN A 464 -11.22 5.26 -28.70
C ASN A 464 -11.36 6.10 -29.98
N ARG A 465 -10.56 7.15 -30.07
CA ARG A 465 -10.43 8.08 -31.20
C ARG A 465 -8.99 8.07 -31.70
N THR A 466 -8.79 7.95 -33.01
CA THR A 466 -7.48 8.10 -33.65
C THR A 466 -7.01 9.56 -33.70
N GLU A 467 -5.72 9.78 -33.88
CA GLU A 467 -5.13 11.11 -34.15
C GLU A 467 -5.90 11.89 -35.23
N VAL A 468 -6.31 11.20 -36.31
CA VAL A 468 -7.07 11.79 -37.43
C VAL A 468 -8.47 12.21 -37.00
N GLU A 469 -9.18 11.37 -36.25
CA GLU A 469 -10.53 11.67 -35.75
C GLU A 469 -10.55 12.74 -34.66
N LEU A 470 -9.47 12.88 -33.89
CA LEU A 470 -9.27 13.95 -32.91
C LEU A 470 -9.01 15.29 -33.61
N ARG A 471 -8.13 15.30 -34.63
CA ARG A 471 -7.84 16.47 -35.48
C ARG A 471 -9.05 16.92 -36.31
N ALA A 472 -9.95 16.00 -36.66
CA ALA A 472 -11.20 16.28 -37.39
C ALA A 472 -12.40 16.56 -36.47
N SER A 473 -12.25 16.48 -35.14
CA SER A 473 -13.34 16.74 -34.20
C SER A 473 -13.57 18.24 -33.97
N ALA A 474 -14.77 18.61 -33.52
CA ALA A 474 -15.10 19.99 -33.20
C ALA A 474 -14.52 20.49 -31.85
N PHE A 475 -14.06 19.58 -30.97
CA PHE A 475 -13.32 19.96 -29.77
C PHE A 475 -11.83 20.15 -30.14
N PRO A 476 -11.16 21.22 -29.72
CA PRO A 476 -9.83 21.57 -30.22
C PRO A 476 -8.72 20.73 -29.53
N TRP A 477 -8.73 19.41 -29.71
CA TRP A 477 -7.73 18.49 -29.18
C TRP A 477 -6.29 18.86 -29.60
N VAL A 478 -6.13 19.46 -30.79
CA VAL A 478 -4.82 19.98 -31.25
C VAL A 478 -4.28 21.08 -30.35
N ALA A 479 -5.15 21.96 -29.81
CA ALA A 479 -4.76 22.97 -28.83
C ALA A 479 -4.61 22.38 -27.43
N ALA A 480 -5.46 21.42 -27.05
CA ALA A 480 -5.37 20.69 -25.78
C ALA A 480 -4.01 20.00 -25.60
N PHE A 481 -3.55 19.20 -26.59
CA PHE A 481 -2.25 18.56 -26.50
C PHE A 481 -1.08 19.56 -26.59
N ARG A 482 -1.23 20.66 -27.35
CA ARG A 482 -0.23 21.74 -27.41
C ARG A 482 -0.03 22.40 -26.04
N GLY A 483 -1.09 22.59 -25.25
CA GLY A 483 -1.02 23.14 -23.89
C GLY A 483 -0.31 22.22 -22.90
N LEU A 484 -0.29 20.91 -23.16
CA LEU A 484 0.54 19.93 -22.44
C LEU A 484 2.00 19.86 -22.92
N GLY A 485 2.37 20.64 -23.94
CA GLY A 485 3.68 20.54 -24.61
C GLY A 485 3.83 19.29 -25.50
N ALA A 486 2.72 18.65 -25.87
CA ALA A 486 2.69 17.38 -26.60
C ALA A 486 2.09 17.52 -28.02
N SER A 487 2.37 16.53 -28.88
CA SER A 487 1.57 16.28 -30.08
C SER A 487 0.26 15.58 -29.72
N VAL A 488 -0.75 15.65 -30.60
CA VAL A 488 -1.90 14.74 -30.51
C VAL A 488 -1.37 13.30 -30.60
N PRO A 489 -1.73 12.39 -29.68
CA PRO A 489 -1.27 11.01 -29.69
C PRO A 489 -2.02 10.19 -30.75
N GLU A 490 -1.44 9.04 -31.10
CA GLU A 490 -2.01 8.06 -32.04
C GLU A 490 -3.47 7.69 -31.69
N PHE A 491 -3.75 7.49 -30.40
CA PHE A 491 -5.07 7.20 -29.85
C PHE A 491 -5.33 7.91 -28.52
N VAL A 492 -6.58 8.30 -28.30
CA VAL A 492 -7.15 8.74 -27.00
C VAL A 492 -8.45 7.98 -26.76
N ASN A 493 -8.72 7.55 -25.53
CA ASN A 493 -10.05 7.08 -25.14
C ASN A 493 -10.90 8.26 -24.64
N GLU A 494 -11.96 8.59 -25.37
CA GLU A 494 -12.91 9.65 -25.03
C GLU A 494 -14.06 9.04 -24.22
N ALA A 495 -13.95 9.02 -22.90
CA ALA A 495 -14.84 8.25 -22.03
C ALA A 495 -16.30 8.73 -22.07
N THR A 496 -16.50 10.04 -22.27
CA THR A 496 -17.79 10.74 -22.19
C THR A 496 -17.95 11.73 -23.36
N PRO A 497 -18.07 11.25 -24.62
CA PRO A 497 -18.08 12.12 -25.82
C PRO A 497 -19.26 13.09 -25.85
N GLU A 498 -20.38 12.77 -25.20
CA GLU A 498 -21.51 13.67 -25.01
C GLU A 498 -21.17 14.92 -24.19
N PHE A 499 -20.26 14.80 -23.21
CA PHE A 499 -19.77 15.93 -22.42
C PHE A 499 -18.96 16.90 -23.29
N PHE A 500 -18.00 16.39 -24.07
CA PHE A 500 -17.20 17.22 -24.98
C PHE A 500 -18.05 17.86 -26.08
N SER A 501 -19.08 17.16 -26.56
CA SER A 501 -20.07 17.69 -27.51
C SER A 501 -20.86 18.86 -26.92
N HIS A 502 -21.21 18.81 -25.63
CA HIS A 502 -21.84 19.95 -24.94
C HIS A 502 -20.87 21.11 -24.72
N VAL A 503 -19.62 20.84 -24.31
CA VAL A 503 -18.59 21.89 -24.15
C VAL A 503 -18.36 22.64 -25.46
N VAL A 504 -18.29 21.95 -26.60
CA VAL A 504 -18.21 22.58 -27.94
C VAL A 504 -19.43 23.48 -28.25
N SER A 505 -20.61 23.14 -27.73
CA SER A 505 -21.83 23.92 -27.95
C SER A 505 -21.97 25.14 -27.03
N ASP A 506 -21.30 25.16 -25.87
CA ASP A 506 -21.43 26.24 -24.87
C ASP A 506 -20.19 27.15 -24.80
N LEU A 507 -18.99 26.62 -25.06
CA LEU A 507 -17.74 27.39 -25.16
C LEU A 507 -17.55 27.94 -26.58
N THR A 508 -17.84 29.23 -26.75
CA THR A 508 -17.78 29.97 -28.01
C THR A 508 -16.98 31.26 -27.83
N ALA A 509 -16.74 32.01 -28.90
CA ALA A 509 -16.12 33.34 -28.78
C ALA A 509 -16.95 34.35 -27.96
N GLU A 510 -18.27 34.16 -27.86
CA GLU A 510 -19.17 35.03 -27.08
C GLU A 510 -19.17 34.70 -25.58
N SER A 511 -19.06 33.41 -25.24
CA SER A 511 -19.05 32.90 -23.86
C SER A 511 -17.63 32.72 -23.26
N LEU A 512 -16.59 32.90 -24.07
CA LEU A 512 -15.18 32.82 -23.64
C LEU A 512 -14.86 33.71 -22.41
N PRO A 513 -15.36 34.97 -22.27
CA PRO A 513 -15.11 35.77 -21.07
C PRO A 513 -15.57 35.10 -19.77
N GLN A 514 -16.74 34.46 -19.79
CA GLN A 514 -17.32 33.72 -18.67
C GLN A 514 -16.47 32.49 -18.34
N TYR A 515 -16.03 31.76 -19.36
CA TYR A 515 -15.11 30.62 -19.21
C TYR A 515 -13.73 31.02 -18.67
N LYS A 516 -13.22 32.22 -19.01
CA LYS A 516 -11.98 32.79 -18.42
C LYS A 516 -12.16 33.12 -16.93
N THR A 517 -13.29 33.72 -16.55
CA THR A 517 -13.65 33.94 -15.13
C THR A 517 -13.72 32.61 -14.36
N TYR A 518 -14.39 31.61 -14.93
CA TYR A 518 -14.47 30.25 -14.38
C TYR A 518 -13.09 29.59 -14.22
N ALA A 519 -12.21 29.66 -15.23
CA ALA A 519 -10.86 29.10 -15.13
C ALA A 519 -10.01 29.79 -14.05
N LYS A 520 -10.08 31.13 -13.95
CA LYS A 520 -9.41 31.88 -12.86
C LYS A 520 -9.92 31.49 -11.49
N TRP A 521 -11.22 31.26 -11.32
CA TRP A 521 -11.77 30.75 -10.09
C TRP A 521 -11.20 29.37 -9.73
N HIS A 522 -11.15 28.43 -10.68
CA HIS A 522 -10.53 27.11 -10.43
C HIS A 522 -9.05 27.22 -10.03
N VAL A 523 -8.28 28.14 -10.65
CA VAL A 523 -6.89 28.42 -10.26
C VAL A 523 -6.80 28.94 -8.82
N LEU A 524 -7.66 29.89 -8.45
CA LEU A 524 -7.70 30.46 -7.11
C LEU A 524 -8.07 29.39 -6.06
N HIS A 525 -9.19 28.70 -6.27
CA HIS A 525 -9.78 27.70 -5.36
C HIS A 525 -8.78 26.57 -5.00
N GLN A 526 -8.05 26.06 -5.98
CA GLN A 526 -7.07 24.99 -5.77
C GLN A 526 -5.78 25.45 -5.07
N LEU A 527 -5.51 26.75 -4.99
CA LEU A 527 -4.30 27.29 -4.35
C LEU A 527 -4.55 27.92 -2.97
N LEU A 528 -5.81 28.11 -2.55
CA LEU A 528 -6.17 28.60 -1.21
C LEU A 528 -5.48 27.88 -0.04
N PRO A 529 -5.23 26.55 -0.05
CA PRO A 529 -4.54 25.86 1.05
C PRO A 529 -3.07 26.26 1.25
N TYR A 530 -2.47 26.99 0.29
CA TYR A 530 -1.04 27.30 0.23
C TYR A 530 -0.73 28.80 0.36
N PHE A 531 -1.76 29.62 0.58
CA PHE A 531 -1.72 31.08 0.67
C PHE A 531 -1.81 31.56 2.13
N PRO A 532 -1.68 32.88 2.39
CA PRO A 532 -1.93 33.50 3.70
C PRO A 532 -3.19 32.99 4.42
N SER A 533 -3.11 32.97 5.74
CA SER A 533 -4.13 32.52 6.70
C SER A 533 -5.57 32.89 6.31
N GLN A 534 -5.84 34.15 5.95
CA GLN A 534 -7.17 34.61 5.53
C GLN A 534 -7.80 33.83 4.37
N TYR A 535 -6.99 33.27 3.45
CA TYR A 535 -7.46 32.42 2.35
C TYR A 535 -7.69 30.98 2.79
N VAL A 536 -6.80 30.45 3.66
CA VAL A 536 -6.95 29.14 4.28
C VAL A 536 -8.22 29.10 5.13
N ASP A 537 -8.50 30.14 5.91
CA ASP A 537 -9.69 30.29 6.74
C ASP A 537 -10.96 30.44 5.90
N ALA A 538 -10.91 31.18 4.78
CA ALA A 538 -12.05 31.31 3.86
C ALA A 538 -12.40 29.98 3.18
N ASN A 539 -11.38 29.15 2.87
CA ASN A 539 -11.54 27.79 2.35
C ASN A 539 -12.02 26.81 3.44
N PHE A 540 -11.46 26.91 4.65
CA PHE A 540 -11.86 26.07 5.79
C PHE A 540 -13.32 26.32 6.20
N ALA A 541 -13.76 27.58 6.25
CA ALA A 541 -15.14 27.94 6.58
C ALA A 541 -16.17 27.36 5.59
N PHE A 542 -15.77 27.14 4.33
CA PHE A 542 -16.58 26.42 3.34
C PHE A 542 -16.46 24.90 3.50
N SER A 543 -15.24 24.38 3.64
CA SER A 543 -14.97 22.95 3.85
C SER A 543 -15.73 22.39 5.05
N GLN A 544 -15.82 23.15 6.15
CA GLN A 544 -16.63 22.85 7.33
C GLN A 544 -18.11 22.60 7.00
N LYS A 545 -18.70 23.28 6.01
CA LYS A 545 -20.09 23.02 5.57
C LYS A 545 -20.24 21.71 4.80
N LEU A 546 -19.15 21.20 4.22
CA LEU A 546 -19.12 19.92 3.49
C LEU A 546 -18.73 18.72 4.36
N SER A 547 -18.16 18.93 5.55
CA SER A 547 -17.55 17.85 6.36
C SER A 547 -17.83 17.89 7.86
N GLY A 548 -18.43 18.98 8.37
CA GLY A 548 -18.67 19.18 9.81
C GLY A 548 -17.41 19.43 10.64
N THR A 549 -16.21 19.45 10.03
CA THR A 549 -14.93 19.68 10.72
C THR A 549 -14.97 21.02 11.46
N LYS A 550 -14.70 21.02 12.77
CA LYS A 550 -14.86 22.22 13.61
C LYS A 550 -13.63 23.13 13.57
N GLU A 551 -12.44 22.55 13.64
CA GLU A 551 -11.16 23.27 13.72
C GLU A 551 -10.25 22.96 12.53
N LEU A 552 -9.34 23.89 12.21
CA LEU A 552 -8.36 23.70 11.16
C LEU A 552 -7.20 22.84 11.67
N ALA A 553 -6.85 21.78 10.95
CA ALA A 553 -5.73 20.92 11.32
C ALA A 553 -4.40 21.70 11.48
N PRO A 554 -3.56 21.37 12.47
CA PRO A 554 -2.27 22.03 12.70
C PRO A 554 -1.42 22.11 11.42
N ARG A 555 -0.68 23.21 11.24
CA ARG A 555 0.03 23.50 9.98
C ARG A 555 0.96 22.36 9.55
N TRP A 556 1.72 21.77 10.47
CA TRP A 556 2.58 20.61 10.19
C TRP A 556 1.80 19.42 9.58
N LYS A 557 0.58 19.15 10.08
CA LYS A 557 -0.27 18.04 9.65
C LYS A 557 -0.77 18.28 8.22
N ARG A 558 -1.20 19.52 7.94
CA ARG A 558 -1.56 19.97 6.57
C ARG A 558 -0.38 19.88 5.61
N VAL A 559 0.81 20.37 5.99
CA VAL A 559 2.00 20.38 5.14
C VAL A 559 2.49 18.96 4.81
N VAL A 560 2.53 18.04 5.79
CA VAL A 560 3.01 16.68 5.53
C VAL A 560 1.99 15.88 4.71
N GLU A 561 0.68 16.13 4.88
CA GLU A 561 -0.35 15.54 4.03
C GLU A 561 -0.29 16.07 2.59
N VAL A 562 0.02 17.36 2.39
CA VAL A 562 0.27 17.93 1.05
C VAL A 562 1.51 17.30 0.40
N LEU A 563 2.64 17.17 1.11
CA LEU A 563 3.82 16.51 0.55
C LEU A 563 3.52 15.04 0.15
N ASN A 564 2.79 14.32 1.01
CA ASN A 564 2.41 12.93 0.80
C ASN A 564 1.44 12.75 -0.40
N THR A 565 0.53 13.69 -0.61
CA THR A 565 -0.47 13.63 -1.71
C THR A 565 0.05 14.23 -3.02
N SER A 566 0.79 15.33 -2.99
CA SER A 566 1.34 16.00 -4.17
C SER A 566 2.52 15.24 -4.79
N CYS A 567 3.39 14.58 -4.00
CA CYS A 567 4.45 13.71 -4.52
C CYS A 567 5.03 12.76 -3.45
N GLY A 568 4.18 11.90 -2.88
CA GLY A 568 4.57 11.00 -1.79
C GLY A 568 5.73 10.03 -2.09
N ASP A 569 6.10 9.79 -3.35
CA ASP A 569 7.31 9.02 -3.70
C ASP A 569 8.60 9.63 -3.14
N LEU A 570 8.64 10.95 -2.86
CA LEU A 570 9.74 11.59 -2.12
C LEU A 570 9.95 10.98 -0.74
N LEU A 571 8.85 10.70 -0.04
CA LEU A 571 8.85 10.13 1.32
C LEU A 571 9.02 8.61 1.31
N GLY A 572 8.77 7.94 0.18
CA GLY A 572 8.59 6.48 0.12
C GLY A 572 9.79 5.67 0.60
N ALA A 573 10.97 5.94 0.05
CA ALA A 573 12.21 5.26 0.47
C ALA A 573 12.56 5.58 1.93
N VAL A 574 12.63 6.87 2.26
CA VAL A 574 13.02 7.37 3.59
C VAL A 574 12.08 6.88 4.70
N TYR A 575 10.79 6.69 4.40
CA TYR A 575 9.83 6.08 5.32
C TYR A 575 10.10 4.58 5.51
N CYS A 576 10.31 3.83 4.43
CA CYS A 576 10.56 2.39 4.53
C CYS A 576 11.87 2.07 5.25
N ASP A 577 12.95 2.79 4.94
CA ASP A 577 14.27 2.61 5.56
C ASP A 577 14.25 2.78 7.10
N ARG A 578 13.24 3.50 7.63
CA ARG A 578 13.11 3.84 9.06
C ARG A 578 11.96 3.13 9.78
N TYR A 579 10.88 2.79 9.09
CA TYR A 579 9.61 2.35 9.71
C TYR A 579 9.08 1.00 9.21
N PHE A 580 9.77 0.29 8.31
CA PHE A 580 9.25 -0.96 7.73
C PHE A 580 10.24 -2.14 7.75
N THR A 581 9.75 -3.30 8.18
CA THR A 581 10.53 -4.55 8.34
C THR A 581 10.45 -5.44 7.10
N SER A 582 11.50 -6.23 6.85
CA SER A 582 11.45 -7.28 5.81
C SER A 582 10.50 -8.42 6.18
N SER A 583 10.33 -8.71 7.48
CA SER A 583 9.45 -9.77 7.99
C SER A 583 7.97 -9.48 7.74
N ALA A 584 7.50 -8.23 7.87
CA ALA A 584 6.14 -7.85 7.48
C ALA A 584 5.88 -8.06 5.97
N LYS A 585 6.89 -7.83 5.12
CA LYS A 585 6.80 -8.12 3.67
C LYS A 585 6.64 -9.64 3.44
N GLU A 586 7.40 -10.47 4.14
CA GLU A 586 7.36 -11.93 4.03
C GLU A 586 6.04 -12.54 4.56
N ALA A 587 5.59 -12.15 5.76
CA ALA A 587 4.37 -12.68 6.37
C ALA A 587 3.10 -12.32 5.56
N MET A 588 3.02 -11.10 5.00
CA MET A 588 1.92 -10.73 4.10
C MET A 588 1.99 -11.49 2.75
N LEU A 589 3.18 -11.79 2.23
CA LEU A 589 3.33 -12.62 1.03
C LEU A 589 2.86 -14.07 1.26
N GLU A 590 3.15 -14.65 2.42
CA GLU A 590 2.62 -15.97 2.83
C GLU A 590 1.09 -15.94 2.96
N LEU A 591 0.54 -14.93 3.64
CA LEU A 591 -0.92 -14.74 3.75
C LEU A 591 -1.60 -14.66 2.37
N VAL A 592 -1.04 -13.89 1.44
CA VAL A 592 -1.55 -13.82 0.06
C VAL A 592 -1.49 -15.19 -0.64
N GLY A 593 -0.51 -16.03 -0.32
CA GLY A 593 -0.46 -17.44 -0.73
C GLY A 593 -1.70 -18.23 -0.29
N TYR A 594 -1.99 -18.26 1.02
CA TYR A 594 -3.19 -18.94 1.54
C TYR A 594 -4.49 -18.34 1.00
N LEU A 595 -4.57 -17.02 0.81
CA LEU A 595 -5.74 -16.37 0.19
C LEU A 595 -5.95 -16.81 -1.27
N LYS A 596 -4.87 -16.95 -2.07
CA LYS A 596 -4.99 -17.49 -3.44
C LYS A 596 -5.45 -18.95 -3.43
N LEU A 597 -4.95 -19.77 -2.50
CA LEU A 597 -5.36 -21.18 -2.37
C LEU A 597 -6.82 -21.34 -1.95
N ALA A 598 -7.26 -20.59 -0.94
CA ALA A 598 -8.65 -20.58 -0.50
C ALA A 598 -9.61 -20.10 -1.60
N LEU A 599 -9.22 -19.11 -2.41
CA LEU A 599 -10.04 -18.67 -3.56
C LEU A 599 -10.10 -19.73 -4.67
N ARG A 600 -9.01 -20.46 -4.93
CA ARG A 600 -9.01 -21.60 -5.86
C ARG A 600 -10.01 -22.67 -5.42
N GLU A 601 -9.90 -23.15 -4.18
CA GLU A 601 -10.85 -24.14 -3.61
C GLU A 601 -12.31 -23.68 -3.75
N LYS A 602 -12.60 -22.40 -3.49
CA LYS A 602 -13.95 -21.85 -3.66
C LYS A 602 -14.40 -21.89 -5.13
N ILE A 603 -13.60 -21.36 -6.08
CA ILE A 603 -13.94 -21.34 -7.51
C ILE A 603 -14.24 -22.76 -8.02
N ASP A 604 -13.41 -23.74 -7.66
CA ASP A 604 -13.59 -25.12 -8.07
C ASP A 604 -14.89 -25.72 -7.49
N ALA A 605 -15.30 -25.30 -6.29
CA ALA A 605 -16.55 -25.70 -5.63
C ALA A 605 -17.82 -24.92 -6.02
N LEU A 606 -17.76 -23.86 -6.86
CA LEU A 606 -18.96 -23.08 -7.21
C LEU A 606 -19.87 -23.79 -8.23
N ASP A 607 -20.93 -24.46 -7.77
CA ASP A 607 -21.89 -25.21 -8.61
C ASP A 607 -22.56 -24.37 -9.72
N TRP A 608 -22.67 -23.05 -9.53
CA TRP A 608 -23.31 -22.15 -10.51
C TRP A 608 -22.40 -21.77 -11.69
N MET A 609 -21.09 -22.00 -11.59
CA MET A 609 -20.13 -21.67 -12.64
C MET A 609 -19.91 -22.83 -13.61
N THR A 610 -19.94 -22.55 -14.92
CA THR A 610 -19.57 -23.55 -15.93
C THR A 610 -18.07 -23.90 -15.81
N PRO A 611 -17.64 -25.13 -16.19
CA PRO A 611 -16.22 -25.50 -16.16
C PRO A 611 -15.31 -24.55 -16.97
N ALA A 612 -15.79 -24.04 -18.11
CA ALA A 612 -15.07 -23.05 -18.90
C ALA A 612 -14.93 -21.70 -18.17
N THR A 613 -15.95 -21.28 -17.42
CA THR A 613 -15.88 -20.07 -16.59
C THR A 613 -14.92 -20.27 -15.42
N LYS A 614 -14.95 -21.43 -14.74
CA LYS A 614 -14.02 -21.77 -13.66
C LYS A 614 -12.57 -21.71 -14.15
N LEU A 615 -12.26 -22.34 -15.28
CA LEU A 615 -10.94 -22.28 -15.89
C LEU A 615 -10.47 -20.83 -16.14
N LYS A 616 -11.32 -19.94 -16.66
CA LYS A 616 -10.96 -18.52 -16.85
C LYS A 616 -10.81 -17.74 -15.54
N SER A 617 -11.57 -18.05 -14.50
CA SER A 617 -11.34 -17.50 -13.16
C SER A 617 -10.02 -17.98 -12.55
N ILE A 618 -9.63 -19.25 -12.80
CA ILE A 618 -8.34 -19.80 -12.38
C ILE A 618 -7.17 -19.19 -13.17
N GLU A 619 -7.26 -19.04 -14.49
CA GLU A 619 -6.24 -18.31 -15.29
C GLU A 619 -6.02 -16.87 -14.78
N LYS A 620 -7.10 -16.19 -14.39
CA LYS A 620 -7.03 -14.87 -13.75
C LYS A 620 -6.39 -14.93 -12.35
N LEU A 621 -6.63 -15.98 -11.59
CA LEU A 621 -6.05 -16.17 -10.26
C LEU A 621 -4.56 -16.52 -10.32
N ASP A 622 -4.11 -17.28 -11.31
CA ASP A 622 -2.70 -17.66 -11.44
C ASP A 622 -1.85 -16.49 -11.94
N SER A 623 -2.34 -15.73 -12.93
CA SER A 623 -1.74 -14.48 -13.41
C SER A 623 -1.78 -13.31 -12.41
N PHE A 624 -2.35 -13.52 -11.22
CA PHE A 624 -2.57 -12.50 -10.19
C PHE A 624 -1.28 -12.15 -9.42
N ARG A 625 -0.84 -10.89 -9.51
CA ARG A 625 0.39 -10.38 -8.89
C ARG A 625 0.14 -9.79 -7.50
N ALA A 626 1.16 -9.82 -6.64
CA ALA A 626 1.13 -9.25 -5.30
C ALA A 626 2.34 -8.32 -5.10
N LYS A 627 2.07 -7.11 -4.60
CA LYS A 627 3.04 -6.06 -4.28
C LYS A 627 2.90 -5.72 -2.80
N VAL A 628 4.00 -5.74 -2.05
CA VAL A 628 3.95 -5.73 -0.57
C VAL A 628 5.09 -4.86 -0.03
N GLY A 629 4.77 -3.98 0.93
CA GLY A 629 5.69 -3.00 1.52
C GLY A 629 5.97 -1.82 0.59
N TYR A 630 6.89 -2.02 -0.35
CA TYR A 630 7.47 -0.98 -1.19
C TYR A 630 7.84 -1.52 -2.58
N PRO A 631 7.95 -0.65 -3.61
CA PRO A 631 8.33 -1.05 -4.96
C PRO A 631 9.77 -1.54 -5.03
N ASP A 632 10.03 -2.52 -5.89
CA ASP A 632 11.37 -3.08 -6.08
C ASP A 632 12.25 -2.17 -6.99
N GLN A 633 11.72 -1.03 -7.47
CA GLN A 633 12.40 0.05 -8.18
C GLN A 633 11.73 1.40 -7.85
N TRP A 634 12.51 2.46 -7.65
CA TRP A 634 12.00 3.80 -7.34
C TRP A 634 11.86 4.68 -8.60
N ILE A 635 10.98 5.68 -8.54
CA ILE A 635 10.84 6.70 -9.59
C ILE A 635 12.04 7.66 -9.54
N ASP A 636 12.55 8.10 -10.69
CA ASP A 636 13.56 9.17 -10.76
C ASP A 636 12.95 10.54 -10.41
N LEU A 637 13.30 11.06 -9.24
CA LEU A 637 12.83 12.35 -8.71
C LEU A 637 13.82 13.52 -9.01
N SER A 638 14.93 13.25 -9.70
CA SER A 638 16.00 14.22 -9.95
C SER A 638 15.57 15.45 -10.74
N SER A 639 14.46 15.36 -11.49
CA SER A 639 13.92 16.47 -12.29
C SER A 639 13.02 17.45 -11.51
N ILE A 640 12.71 17.19 -10.24
CA ILE A 640 11.99 18.12 -9.36
C ILE A 640 12.91 19.30 -8.98
N LYS A 641 12.43 20.53 -9.13
CA LYS A 641 13.17 21.78 -8.82
C LYS A 641 12.37 22.70 -7.89
N LEU A 642 12.29 22.31 -6.62
CA LEU A 642 11.62 23.12 -5.58
C LEU A 642 12.31 24.48 -5.44
N ALA A 643 11.54 25.56 -5.59
CA ALA A 643 11.96 26.95 -5.46
C ALA A 643 10.71 27.84 -5.33
N GLY A 644 10.90 29.11 -4.97
CA GLY A 644 9.81 30.09 -4.87
C GLY A 644 9.01 29.95 -3.57
N THR A 645 7.72 30.29 -3.65
CA THR A 645 6.76 30.21 -2.54
C THR A 645 6.32 28.77 -2.25
N TYR A 646 5.62 28.55 -1.14
CA TYR A 646 4.97 27.26 -0.85
C TYR A 646 4.04 26.82 -1.99
N ALA A 647 3.25 27.75 -2.56
CA ALA A 647 2.39 27.48 -3.71
C ALA A 647 3.19 27.10 -4.98
N ASP A 648 4.32 27.76 -5.26
CA ASP A 648 5.19 27.41 -6.39
C ASP A 648 5.79 26.00 -6.25
N MET A 649 6.19 25.61 -5.03
CA MET A 649 6.69 24.27 -4.74
C MET A 649 5.62 23.18 -4.96
N VAL A 650 4.37 23.43 -4.57
CA VAL A 650 3.26 22.49 -4.84
C VAL A 650 2.97 22.40 -6.34
N LEU A 651 2.94 23.52 -7.06
CA LEU A 651 2.77 23.56 -8.53
C LEU A 651 3.92 22.83 -9.27
N GLU A 652 5.12 22.80 -8.70
CA GLU A 652 6.27 22.03 -9.22
C GLU A 652 6.16 20.52 -8.94
N LEU A 653 5.73 20.12 -7.73
CA LEU A 653 5.45 18.71 -7.43
C LEU A 653 4.36 18.16 -8.36
N HIS A 654 3.27 18.90 -8.53
CA HIS A 654 2.20 18.54 -9.46
C HIS A 654 2.67 18.50 -10.92
N ARG A 655 3.53 19.45 -11.36
CA ARG A 655 4.17 19.41 -12.69
C ARG A 655 4.96 18.13 -12.89
N PHE A 656 5.74 17.72 -11.88
CA PHE A 656 6.51 16.49 -11.96
C PHE A 656 5.60 15.25 -12.08
N ARG A 657 4.58 15.11 -11.22
CA ARG A 657 3.62 14.00 -11.30
C ARG A 657 2.90 13.93 -12.64
N PHE A 658 2.46 15.06 -13.16
CA PHE A 658 1.82 15.13 -14.48
C PHE A 658 2.79 14.72 -15.59
N ALA A 659 4.04 15.19 -15.55
CA ALA A 659 5.06 14.87 -16.55
C ALA A 659 5.46 13.38 -16.53
N ASP A 660 5.58 12.74 -15.36
CA ASP A 660 5.80 11.29 -15.27
C ASP A 660 4.61 10.51 -15.84
N LEU A 661 3.38 10.84 -15.43
CA LEU A 661 2.17 10.16 -15.90
C LEU A 661 1.97 10.29 -17.41
N PHE A 662 2.05 11.51 -17.96
CA PHE A 662 1.86 11.74 -19.40
C PHE A 662 3.07 11.29 -20.24
N GLY A 663 4.27 11.32 -19.67
CA GLY A 663 5.48 10.75 -20.27
C GLY A 663 5.40 9.24 -20.48
N ARG A 664 4.42 8.55 -19.89
CA ARG A 664 4.17 7.10 -20.05
C ARG A 664 3.10 6.77 -21.11
N ALA A 665 2.42 7.76 -21.69
CA ALA A 665 1.44 7.52 -22.75
C ALA A 665 2.05 6.87 -24.01
N ASN A 666 1.30 5.96 -24.63
CA ASN A 666 1.69 5.12 -25.78
C ASN A 666 2.95 4.26 -25.54
N LYS A 667 3.22 3.89 -24.29
CA LYS A 667 4.28 2.94 -23.89
C LYS A 667 3.67 1.74 -23.16
N PRO A 668 4.37 0.59 -23.08
CA PRO A 668 3.95 -0.50 -22.20
C PRO A 668 3.96 -0.07 -20.73
N PRO A 669 3.03 -0.58 -19.90
CA PRO A 669 3.01 -0.27 -18.47
C PRO A 669 4.20 -0.92 -17.74
N GLU A 670 4.89 -0.15 -16.89
CA GLU A 670 6.01 -0.66 -16.10
C GLU A 670 5.53 -1.53 -14.92
N PRO A 671 5.80 -2.85 -14.88
CA PRO A 671 5.21 -3.75 -13.88
C PRO A 671 5.63 -3.45 -12.43
N TRP A 672 6.76 -2.77 -12.23
CA TRP A 672 7.31 -2.43 -10.92
C TRP A 672 6.66 -1.21 -10.27
N ARG A 673 5.95 -0.36 -11.02
CA ARG A 673 5.36 0.89 -10.50
C ARG A 673 4.16 0.64 -9.59
N TRP A 674 3.93 1.58 -8.67
CA TRP A 674 2.82 1.57 -7.72
C TRP A 674 1.97 2.84 -7.91
N GLU A 675 0.70 2.76 -7.52
CA GLU A 675 -0.29 3.86 -7.59
C GLU A 675 -0.48 4.53 -6.23
N MET A 676 0.02 3.91 -5.15
CA MET A 676 0.14 4.47 -3.81
C MET A 676 1.58 4.29 -3.30
N PRO A 677 2.24 5.34 -2.77
CA PRO A 677 3.56 5.21 -2.15
C PRO A 677 3.48 4.49 -0.79
N PRO A 678 4.60 3.92 -0.27
CA PRO A 678 4.59 3.00 0.87
C PRO A 678 3.97 3.51 2.16
N GLN A 679 4.05 4.81 2.43
CA GLN A 679 3.54 5.45 3.64
C GLN A 679 2.01 5.70 3.65
N VAL A 680 1.27 5.19 2.66
CA VAL A 680 -0.19 5.33 2.59
C VAL A 680 -0.88 4.20 3.38
N VAL A 681 -1.65 4.58 4.40
CA VAL A 681 -2.51 3.65 5.17
C VAL A 681 -3.76 3.29 4.35
N ASN A 682 -3.57 2.41 3.35
CA ASN A 682 -4.64 1.85 2.50
C ASN A 682 -4.14 0.56 1.81
N ALA A 683 -4.98 -0.08 0.99
CA ALA A 683 -4.58 -1.13 0.04
C ALA A 683 -5.41 -1.01 -1.24
N TYR A 684 -4.97 -1.60 -2.36
CA TYR A 684 -5.74 -1.56 -3.61
C TYR A 684 -5.60 -2.82 -4.48
N TYR A 685 -6.57 -3.00 -5.39
CA TYR A 685 -6.51 -3.95 -6.51
C TYR A 685 -6.59 -3.16 -7.82
N HIS A 686 -5.60 -3.27 -8.70
CA HIS A 686 -5.68 -2.65 -10.03
C HIS A 686 -6.18 -3.68 -11.07
N PRO A 687 -7.40 -3.54 -11.61
CA PRO A 687 -8.02 -4.57 -12.44
C PRO A 687 -7.30 -4.81 -13.77
N MET A 688 -6.63 -3.80 -14.30
CA MET A 688 -5.96 -3.87 -15.60
C MET A 688 -4.56 -4.50 -15.54
N TYR A 689 -3.89 -4.39 -14.39
CA TYR A 689 -2.63 -5.07 -14.11
C TYR A 689 -2.82 -6.42 -13.40
N ASN A 690 -4.06 -6.72 -12.99
CA ASN A 690 -4.44 -7.91 -12.23
C ASN A 690 -3.55 -8.12 -10.99
N GLU A 691 -3.45 -7.10 -10.15
CA GLU A 691 -2.53 -7.09 -9.01
C GLU A 691 -3.15 -6.48 -7.74
N ILE A 692 -2.79 -7.03 -6.58
CA ILE A 692 -3.07 -6.44 -5.26
C ILE A 692 -1.82 -5.83 -4.66
N VAL A 693 -2.01 -4.74 -3.92
CA VAL A 693 -0.93 -3.89 -3.43
C VAL A 693 -1.18 -3.48 -1.98
N PHE A 694 -0.20 -3.76 -1.11
CA PHE A 694 -0.19 -3.42 0.31
C PHE A 694 1.02 -2.53 0.64
N PRO A 695 0.86 -1.19 0.66
CA PRO A 695 1.86 -0.24 1.18
C PRO A 695 2.33 -0.57 2.60
N ALA A 696 3.61 -0.33 2.89
CA ALA A 696 4.24 -0.54 4.19
C ALA A 696 3.39 -0.03 5.37
N ALA A 697 2.75 1.12 5.24
CA ALA A 697 1.97 1.74 6.31
C ALA A 697 0.65 1.02 6.65
N ILE A 698 0.13 0.09 5.84
CA ILE A 698 -1.01 -0.78 6.23
C ILE A 698 -0.55 -2.07 6.92
N LEU A 699 0.76 -2.36 6.92
CA LEU A 699 1.36 -3.60 7.41
C LEU A 699 1.87 -3.45 8.86
N GLN A 700 1.10 -2.79 9.72
CA GLN A 700 1.40 -2.58 11.14
C GLN A 700 0.12 -2.58 12.00
N SER A 701 0.26 -2.62 13.32
CA SER A 701 -0.89 -2.67 14.24
C SER A 701 -1.71 -1.36 14.16
N PRO A 702 -3.07 -1.40 14.18
CA PRO A 702 -3.94 -2.56 14.41
C PRO A 702 -4.41 -3.30 13.15
N THR A 703 -3.92 -2.92 11.97
CA THR A 703 -4.40 -3.46 10.67
C THR A 703 -3.68 -4.74 10.25
N PHE A 704 -2.45 -4.96 10.73
CA PHE A 704 -1.65 -6.17 10.52
C PHE A 704 -0.74 -6.43 11.74
N ASN A 705 -0.30 -7.68 11.92
CA ASN A 705 0.68 -8.06 12.93
C ASN A 705 1.48 -9.27 12.40
N GLU A 706 2.77 -9.33 12.70
CA GLU A 706 3.64 -10.46 12.34
C GLU A 706 3.40 -11.70 13.24
N ASP A 707 2.78 -11.51 14.42
CA ASP A 707 2.31 -12.60 15.29
C ASP A 707 1.11 -13.35 14.68
N VAL A 708 1.38 -14.58 14.24
CA VAL A 708 0.40 -15.42 13.53
C VAL A 708 -0.65 -16.03 14.47
N GLU A 709 -0.38 -16.16 15.78
CA GLU A 709 -1.40 -16.61 16.74
C GLU A 709 -2.48 -15.54 16.94
N ALA A 710 -2.11 -14.26 16.79
CA ALA A 710 -3.02 -13.13 16.74
C ALA A 710 -3.69 -12.95 15.36
N PHE A 711 -3.04 -13.29 14.25
CA PHE A 711 -3.61 -13.13 12.90
C PHE A 711 -4.83 -14.02 12.65
N ASN A 712 -4.84 -15.26 13.16
CA ASN A 712 -5.95 -16.20 12.97
C ASN A 712 -7.28 -15.76 13.63
N ALA A 713 -7.29 -14.60 14.28
CA ALA A 713 -8.44 -14.00 14.90
C ALA A 713 -9.27 -13.07 13.99
N ARG A 714 -9.30 -13.17 12.63
CA ARG A 714 -10.01 -12.14 11.81
C ARG A 714 -10.87 -12.60 10.53
N THR A 715 -12.24 -12.58 10.58
CA THR A 715 -13.31 -11.97 9.64
C THR A 715 -14.30 -12.67 8.57
N LYS A 716 -15.64 -12.31 8.52
CA LYS A 716 -16.60 -12.01 7.32
C LYS A 716 -17.74 -12.91 6.67
N VAL A 717 -18.91 -12.35 6.20
CA VAL A 717 -19.62 -12.26 4.82
C VAL A 717 -21.13 -11.73 4.80
N VAL A 718 -21.66 -10.97 3.78
CA VAL A 718 -23.11 -10.43 3.66
C VAL A 718 -23.84 -9.93 2.34
N VAL A 719 -23.56 -10.22 1.06
CA VAL A 719 -24.02 -9.30 -0.06
C VAL A 719 -25.52 -8.88 -0.05
N ASP A 720 -26.44 -9.77 0.34
CA ASP A 720 -27.90 -9.56 0.19
C ASP A 720 -28.51 -8.45 1.08
N GLN A 721 -27.88 -8.06 2.18
CA GLN A 721 -28.55 -7.19 3.17
C GLN A 721 -28.54 -5.69 2.84
N PHE A 722 -27.67 -5.23 1.93
CA PHE A 722 -27.35 -3.80 1.79
C PHE A 722 -28.44 -2.90 1.18
N ASN A 723 -29.44 -3.47 0.50
CA ASN A 723 -30.53 -2.69 -0.13
C ASN A 723 -31.67 -2.29 0.83
N GLY A 724 -31.59 -2.64 2.11
CA GLY A 724 -32.66 -2.40 3.11
C GLY A 724 -32.32 -1.40 4.22
N TYR A 725 -31.19 -0.69 4.13
CA TYR A 725 -30.68 0.15 5.22
C TYR A 725 -30.83 1.66 4.98
N GLU A 726 -31.34 2.37 5.99
CA GLU A 726 -31.31 3.83 6.09
C GLU A 726 -30.29 4.30 7.13
N ILE A 727 -29.60 5.40 6.83
CA ILE A 727 -28.76 6.18 7.75
C ILE A 727 -29.22 7.63 7.64
N LEU A 728 -29.50 8.29 8.77
CA LEU A 728 -30.02 9.68 8.82
C LEU A 728 -31.26 9.92 7.92
N GLY A 729 -32.12 8.91 7.76
CA GLY A 729 -33.30 8.98 6.89
C GLY A 729 -33.01 8.93 5.39
N LYS A 730 -31.82 8.43 4.99
CA LYS A 730 -31.46 8.18 3.59
C LYS A 730 -31.01 6.75 3.37
N SER A 731 -31.52 6.11 2.32
CA SER A 731 -31.16 4.73 1.96
C SER A 731 -29.73 4.64 1.41
N VAL A 732 -29.00 3.58 1.75
CA VAL A 732 -27.66 3.30 1.20
C VAL A 732 -27.77 2.89 -0.28
N ASN A 733 -26.98 3.51 -1.17
CA ASN A 733 -26.98 3.17 -2.60
C ASN A 733 -26.16 1.90 -2.87
N GLY A 734 -26.81 0.74 -2.74
CA GLY A 734 -26.21 -0.58 -2.96
C GLY A 734 -25.62 -0.80 -4.36
N GLN A 735 -26.09 -0.08 -5.39
CA GLN A 735 -25.54 -0.18 -6.75
C GLN A 735 -24.21 0.60 -6.90
N MET A 736 -24.05 1.71 -6.18
CA MET A 736 -22.78 2.45 -6.12
C MET A 736 -21.70 1.65 -5.36
N THR A 737 -22.10 0.99 -4.26
CA THR A 737 -21.21 0.25 -3.36
C THR A 737 -21.01 -1.22 -3.72
N LEU A 738 -21.71 -1.74 -4.75
CA LEU A 738 -21.75 -3.16 -5.12
C LEU A 738 -20.36 -3.80 -5.28
N GLY A 739 -19.43 -3.12 -5.97
CA GLY A 739 -18.08 -3.65 -6.21
C GLY A 739 -17.29 -3.83 -4.92
N GLU A 740 -17.32 -2.81 -4.06
CA GLU A 740 -16.70 -2.87 -2.74
C GLU A 740 -17.37 -3.92 -1.88
N ASN A 741 -18.70 -3.96 -1.80
CA ASN A 741 -19.43 -4.98 -1.06
C ASN A 741 -19.07 -6.39 -1.55
N ILE A 742 -18.93 -6.66 -2.85
CA ILE A 742 -18.53 -7.98 -3.37
C ILE A 742 -17.11 -8.36 -2.94
N ALA A 743 -16.15 -7.43 -2.99
CA ALA A 743 -14.82 -7.64 -2.39
C ALA A 743 -14.94 -7.84 -0.86
N ASP A 744 -15.83 -7.08 -0.23
CA ASP A 744 -16.21 -7.16 1.17
C ASP A 744 -17.09 -8.38 1.51
N ILE A 745 -17.24 -9.30 0.55
CA ILE A 745 -17.80 -10.63 0.71
C ILE A 745 -16.78 -11.71 0.36
N GLY A 746 -16.22 -11.72 -0.86
CA GLY A 746 -15.25 -12.75 -1.24
C GLY A 746 -14.03 -12.73 -0.32
N GLY A 747 -13.43 -11.54 -0.15
CA GLY A 747 -12.09 -11.36 0.40
C GLY A 747 -11.80 -12.08 1.72
N LEU A 748 -12.79 -12.20 2.61
CA LEU A 748 -12.58 -12.88 3.89
C LEU A 748 -13.51 -14.10 4.15
N LYS A 749 -14.44 -14.46 3.23
CA LYS A 749 -14.84 -15.88 3.05
C LYS A 749 -13.59 -16.73 2.75
N ILE A 750 -12.71 -16.13 1.96
CA ILE A 750 -11.39 -16.62 1.61
C ILE A 750 -10.46 -16.60 2.84
N ALA A 751 -10.43 -15.52 3.64
CA ALA A 751 -9.59 -15.45 4.84
C ALA A 751 -10.01 -16.39 5.99
N PHE A 752 -11.31 -16.68 6.20
CA PHE A 752 -11.71 -17.74 7.15
C PHE A 752 -11.16 -19.09 6.69
N ARG A 753 -11.27 -19.36 5.39
CA ARG A 753 -10.71 -20.58 4.82
C ARG A 753 -9.18 -20.61 4.87
N ALA A 754 -8.50 -19.47 4.72
CA ALA A 754 -7.05 -19.35 4.92
C ALA A 754 -6.64 -19.62 6.38
N MET A 755 -7.41 -19.14 7.36
CA MET A 755 -7.23 -19.47 8.79
C MET A 755 -7.46 -20.97 9.07
N GLU A 756 -8.48 -21.59 8.46
CA GLU A 756 -8.69 -23.05 8.56
C GLU A 756 -7.53 -23.84 7.95
N LEU A 757 -7.01 -23.42 6.79
CA LEU A 757 -5.87 -24.05 6.12
C LEU A 757 -4.58 -23.90 6.96
N TYR A 758 -4.31 -22.70 7.48
CA TYR A 758 -3.18 -22.45 8.36
C TYR A 758 -3.22 -23.36 9.60
N PHE A 759 -4.38 -23.54 10.24
CA PHE A 759 -4.59 -24.47 11.35
C PHE A 759 -4.68 -25.96 10.96
N GLY A 760 -4.60 -26.29 9.67
CA GLY A 760 -4.29 -27.65 9.21
C GLY A 760 -2.80 -27.95 9.33
N ASP A 761 -1.96 -26.97 9.00
CA ASP A 761 -0.49 -27.08 9.01
C ASP A 761 0.15 -26.70 10.36
N HIS A 762 -0.56 -25.95 11.22
CA HIS A 762 -0.03 -25.38 12.47
C HIS A 762 -0.94 -25.64 13.69
N PRO A 763 -0.38 -25.66 14.93
CA PRO A 763 -1.17 -25.85 16.14
C PRO A 763 -2.26 -24.79 16.31
N LYS A 764 -3.51 -25.24 16.50
CA LYS A 764 -4.64 -24.35 16.75
C LYS A 764 -4.65 -23.90 18.23
N PRO A 765 -4.55 -22.59 18.53
CA PRO A 765 -4.56 -22.08 19.89
C PRO A 765 -5.96 -22.21 20.52
N GLY A 766 -5.98 -22.27 21.85
CA GLY A 766 -7.21 -22.37 22.64
C GLY A 766 -7.99 -21.05 22.75
N LEU A 767 -8.75 -20.93 23.83
CA LEU A 767 -9.37 -19.67 24.21
C LEU A 767 -8.29 -18.65 24.58
N ILE A 768 -8.35 -17.47 23.96
CA ILE A 768 -7.59 -16.28 24.37
C ILE A 768 -8.65 -15.22 24.70
N ASP A 769 -8.51 -14.55 25.84
CA ASP A 769 -9.50 -13.61 26.38
C ASP A 769 -10.93 -14.20 26.53
N GLY A 770 -11.02 -15.52 26.72
CA GLY A 770 -12.29 -16.25 26.78
C GLY A 770 -12.89 -16.64 25.43
N PHE A 771 -12.32 -16.17 24.31
CA PHE A 771 -12.85 -16.37 22.96
C PHE A 771 -12.09 -17.43 22.15
N SER A 772 -12.80 -18.31 21.45
CA SER A 772 -12.20 -19.25 20.49
C SER A 772 -11.56 -18.52 19.31
N PRO A 773 -10.64 -19.15 18.54
CA PRO A 773 -10.10 -18.53 17.34
C PRO A 773 -11.18 -17.96 16.42
N GLU A 774 -12.26 -18.72 16.18
CA GLU A 774 -13.42 -18.33 15.37
C GLU A 774 -14.30 -17.24 16.01
N GLN A 775 -14.27 -17.06 17.33
CA GLN A 775 -14.98 -15.96 17.98
C GLN A 775 -14.18 -14.67 17.90
N ARG A 776 -12.87 -14.74 18.19
CA ARG A 776 -11.94 -13.64 17.94
C ARG A 776 -12.04 -13.21 16.47
N PHE A 777 -12.13 -14.20 15.56
CA PHE A 777 -12.36 -14.06 14.13
C PHE A 777 -13.42 -13.02 13.77
N PHE A 778 -14.66 -13.15 14.24
CA PHE A 778 -15.67 -12.17 13.87
C PHE A 778 -15.59 -10.86 14.68
N LEU A 779 -15.11 -10.91 15.93
CA LEU A 779 -14.87 -9.70 16.75
C LEU A 779 -13.92 -8.71 16.08
N SER A 780 -12.81 -9.22 15.55
CA SER A 780 -11.83 -8.40 14.82
C SER A 780 -12.45 -7.61 13.69
N TRP A 781 -13.32 -8.23 12.90
CA TRP A 781 -13.82 -7.59 11.69
C TRP A 781 -14.63 -6.36 12.06
N SER A 782 -15.46 -6.54 13.09
CA SER A 782 -16.28 -5.48 13.64
C SER A 782 -15.39 -4.33 14.17
N GLN A 783 -14.35 -4.65 14.95
CA GLN A 783 -13.43 -3.68 15.53
C GLN A 783 -12.51 -2.98 14.50
N PHE A 784 -12.12 -3.65 13.41
CA PHE A 784 -11.36 -3.03 12.32
C PHE A 784 -12.14 -1.89 11.66
N TRP A 785 -13.47 -2.02 11.58
CA TRP A 785 -14.35 -0.96 11.06
C TRP A 785 -15.02 -0.10 12.13
N ALA A 786 -14.61 -0.21 13.40
CA ALA A 786 -15.06 0.69 14.46
C ALA A 786 -14.76 2.13 14.06
N SER A 787 -15.82 2.91 13.86
CA SER A 787 -15.76 4.23 13.23
C SER A 787 -17.06 5.01 13.40
N HIS A 788 -16.97 6.33 13.24
CA HIS A 788 -18.11 7.24 13.12
C HIS A 788 -17.73 8.49 12.30
N ALA A 789 -18.72 9.23 11.83
CA ALA A 789 -18.54 10.47 11.08
C ALA A 789 -19.47 11.56 11.63
N ARG A 790 -19.12 12.83 11.41
CA ARG A 790 -20.04 13.95 11.59
C ARG A 790 -21.12 13.88 10.50
N ASP A 791 -22.33 14.34 10.79
CA ASP A 791 -23.50 14.12 9.93
C ASP A 791 -23.29 14.66 8.50
N GLU A 792 -22.63 15.81 8.35
CA GLU A 792 -22.28 16.40 7.05
C GLU A 792 -21.33 15.50 6.26
N GLN A 793 -20.31 14.94 6.91
CA GLN A 793 -19.38 14.00 6.29
C GLN A 793 -20.06 12.65 5.98
N ALA A 794 -20.96 12.16 6.83
CA ALA A 794 -21.74 10.96 6.56
C ALA A 794 -22.62 11.13 5.31
N LEU A 795 -23.37 12.25 5.23
CA LEU A 795 -24.21 12.60 4.09
C LEU A 795 -23.40 12.85 2.81
N LYS A 796 -22.19 13.42 2.92
CA LYS A 796 -21.24 13.55 1.81
C LYS A 796 -20.77 12.18 1.33
N LEU A 797 -20.25 11.32 2.21
CA LEU A 797 -19.75 9.99 1.85
C LEU A 797 -20.84 9.12 1.21
N LEU A 798 -22.06 9.12 1.76
CA LEU A 798 -23.24 8.45 1.15
C LEU A 798 -23.57 8.93 -0.27
N SER A 799 -23.08 10.12 -0.68
CA SER A 799 -23.28 10.68 -2.02
C SER A 799 -22.10 10.44 -2.98
N VAL A 800 -20.89 10.13 -2.48
CA VAL A 800 -19.67 10.12 -3.32
C VAL A 800 -18.75 8.91 -3.14
N ASP A 801 -18.76 8.25 -2.00
CA ASP A 801 -17.86 7.15 -1.68
C ASP A 801 -18.39 5.83 -2.25
N VAL A 802 -17.50 5.02 -2.82
CA VAL A 802 -17.81 3.69 -3.33
C VAL A 802 -17.84 2.63 -2.23
N HIS A 803 -17.36 2.95 -1.03
CA HIS A 803 -17.43 2.07 0.13
C HIS A 803 -18.74 2.24 0.90
N SER A 804 -19.27 1.14 1.43
CA SER A 804 -20.29 1.20 2.48
C SER A 804 -19.70 1.80 3.77
N PRO A 805 -20.47 2.55 4.58
CA PRO A 805 -19.99 3.10 5.86
C PRO A 805 -19.40 2.03 6.78
N GLY A 806 -18.30 2.35 7.47
CA GLY A 806 -17.56 1.40 8.32
C GLY A 806 -18.45 0.69 9.34
N GLN A 807 -19.40 1.40 9.95
CA GLN A 807 -20.37 0.80 10.88
C GLN A 807 -21.17 -0.36 10.26
N LEU A 808 -21.56 -0.26 8.98
CA LEU A 808 -22.20 -1.37 8.27
C LEU A 808 -21.18 -2.43 7.86
N ARG A 809 -19.99 -2.05 7.37
CA ARG A 809 -18.89 -3.00 7.08
C ARG A 809 -18.49 -3.82 8.31
N SER A 810 -18.66 -3.30 9.52
CA SER A 810 -18.31 -3.98 10.78
C SER A 810 -19.14 -5.25 11.03
N VAL A 811 -20.45 -5.21 10.77
CA VAL A 811 -21.38 -6.27 11.21
C VAL A 811 -22.38 -6.77 10.19
N ALA A 812 -22.71 -5.98 9.16
CA ALA A 812 -23.48 -6.55 8.07
C ALA A 812 -22.69 -7.75 7.52
N PRO A 813 -21.39 -7.64 7.13
CA PRO A 813 -20.51 -8.75 6.71
C PRO A 813 -20.22 -9.80 7.78
N LEU A 814 -21.21 -10.28 8.52
CA LEU A 814 -21.19 -11.48 9.36
C LEU A 814 -22.43 -12.36 9.07
N LYS A 815 -23.57 -11.75 8.71
CA LYS A 815 -24.86 -12.47 8.62
C LYS A 815 -24.99 -13.46 7.46
N ASN A 816 -24.10 -13.50 6.47
CA ASN A 816 -24.17 -14.48 5.38
C ASN A 816 -23.10 -15.58 5.49
N LEU A 817 -22.30 -15.64 6.56
CA LEU A 817 -21.35 -16.74 6.79
C LEU A 817 -21.89 -17.74 7.83
N PRO A 818 -22.28 -18.98 7.45
CA PRO A 818 -22.70 -20.03 8.39
C PRO A 818 -21.76 -20.24 9.59
N GLU A 819 -20.46 -20.02 9.40
CA GLU A 819 -19.43 -20.22 10.41
C GLU A 819 -19.47 -19.15 11.53
N PHE A 820 -20.02 -17.95 11.27
CA PHE A 820 -20.36 -16.96 12.31
C PHE A 820 -21.51 -17.46 13.21
N TYR A 821 -22.54 -18.09 12.62
CA TYR A 821 -23.65 -18.68 13.37
C TYR A 821 -23.14 -19.77 14.31
N LYS A 822 -22.18 -20.58 13.85
CA LYS A 822 -21.50 -21.61 14.64
C LYS A 822 -20.66 -21.01 15.78
N ALA A 823 -19.91 -19.94 15.51
CA ALA A 823 -19.03 -19.30 16.51
C ALA A 823 -19.80 -18.60 17.65
N PHE A 824 -20.94 -17.98 17.35
CA PHE A 824 -21.75 -17.21 18.32
C PHE A 824 -23.12 -17.82 18.66
N ASN A 825 -23.37 -19.07 18.25
CA ASN A 825 -24.61 -19.81 18.49
C ASN A 825 -25.86 -19.02 18.03
N VAL A 826 -25.80 -18.40 16.86
CA VAL A 826 -26.91 -17.64 16.26
C VAL A 826 -27.89 -18.62 15.62
N GLY A 827 -29.14 -18.60 16.08
CA GLY A 827 -30.25 -19.42 15.55
C GLY A 827 -31.44 -18.57 15.10
N GLU A 828 -32.50 -19.20 14.60
CA GLU A 828 -33.73 -18.51 14.23
C GLU A 828 -34.31 -17.72 15.42
N GLY A 829 -34.81 -16.50 15.14
CA GLY A 829 -35.37 -15.58 16.13
C GLY A 829 -34.44 -14.48 16.62
N HIS A 830 -33.12 -14.62 16.50
CA HIS A 830 -32.15 -13.58 16.88
C HIS A 830 -31.93 -12.56 15.74
N ALA A 831 -31.71 -11.28 16.05
CA ALA A 831 -31.60 -10.22 15.05
C ALA A 831 -30.34 -10.30 14.14
N MET A 832 -29.29 -11.05 14.53
CA MET A 832 -28.16 -11.38 13.66
C MET A 832 -28.40 -12.59 12.73
N TYR A 833 -29.54 -13.29 12.85
CA TYR A 833 -29.90 -14.38 11.95
C TYR A 833 -30.41 -13.88 10.60
N LEU A 834 -30.04 -14.58 9.53
CA LEU A 834 -30.61 -14.43 8.20
C LEU A 834 -30.89 -15.83 7.60
N PRO A 835 -32.05 -16.11 7.00
CA PRO A 835 -32.36 -17.41 6.40
C PRO A 835 -31.36 -17.81 5.32
N LYS A 836 -31.08 -19.11 5.15
CA LYS A 836 -29.97 -19.60 4.29
C LYS A 836 -30.12 -19.14 2.83
N GLU A 837 -31.34 -19.12 2.33
CA GLU A 837 -31.74 -18.68 1.00
C GLU A 837 -31.71 -17.16 0.80
N GLN A 838 -31.44 -16.40 1.87
CA GLN A 838 -31.18 -14.95 1.88
C GLN A 838 -29.70 -14.66 2.23
N ARG A 839 -28.81 -15.66 2.11
CA ARG A 839 -27.35 -15.49 2.33
C ARG A 839 -26.62 -15.57 0.99
N ALA A 840 -25.97 -14.48 0.63
CA ALA A 840 -25.24 -14.36 -0.62
C ALA A 840 -23.99 -15.25 -0.67
N ALA A 841 -23.82 -15.91 -1.81
CA ALA A 841 -22.57 -16.50 -2.24
C ALA A 841 -22.28 -16.09 -3.69
N VAL A 842 -21.34 -15.16 -3.86
CA VAL A 842 -20.77 -14.79 -5.17
C VAL A 842 -19.44 -15.51 -5.32
N TRP A 843 -18.57 -15.32 -4.32
CA TRP A 843 -17.39 -16.12 -4.03
C TRP A 843 -17.60 -16.87 -2.70
#